data_AF-A0A960ME17-F1
#
_entry.id   AF-A0A960ME17-F1
#
_cell.length_a   1.000
_cell.length_b   1.000
_cell.length_c   1.000
_cell.angle_alpha   90.00
_cell.angle_beta   90.00
_cell.angle_gamma   90.00
#
_symmetry.space_group_name_H-M   'P 1'
#
loop_
_entity.id
_entity.type
_entity.pdbx_description
1 polymer ?
#
loop_
_entity_poly.entity_id
_entity_poly.type
_entity_poly.pdbx_seq_one_letter_code
_entity_poly.pdbx_strand_id
1 'polypeptide(L)'
;MKMEPETNRPARWPMMLRLAVQAVAAMSLLSLGACSTVKVQTDSGRVTKESLRSAQLLGSLVTTPVSLLGTVASTSTSVLKQAAHLESKGQSVDAAGCYLKAAADAYELLAAGTEKPGSEAEKALIDLHNSSLSRFVELWMQDPRRDGSPGPFEFTCDGEIIEAHLSPGSAYHSGYFDRAISAEAVEEKGMVSKTRDGIGAAFVGIREQRPERAEELKFYPPRGLHVPVTLTMDSCRKLAGSTKRKVTVSQRNPMLEQSMKVNGRSLSIAADFTAPIAVLLEGRNEAMWGLQGFFDANERIKNSGLYLTEPYDPKRIPVVLIHGLVSVPIIWRDIIPSFTSEPELSTRYQFMVFTYPSSYPIAESALLLREQLAAARAHFDPEGDDPLSRNMVVAGHSMGGILTHTLVADIGDNLWKVFSDEPFDSVDIDPVRKETIRKMLFFKPDPAVRRAIFISAPHRGAKMAESGLVGLISRTAKLPMDILNSTTNVINPDEAARLHLKVSLDKKVTAVQSLEPGAPVVKALEVSPYKKGVIYHSIIGDRGKGDTPNSSDGVVEYWSSHQDGAASELIVPTDHGAYKSPLAIEEIKRIKAHYAKCADEKYTADHQRRPQDEINAVAWDQSSVFTEDAVWDGGSFGTFTGRQAIYDNLRQGPWKFTVHMYVMPLIEVDGDTATGSWVIWETGTLSEKDTPVFLAAKVEEEYRKVDGRWLISRIRQTNRYMTRFDTPWSVNKNAPFQP
;
A
#
# COMPACT_ATOMS: atom_id res chain seq x y z
N MET A 1 -67.54 -44.03 28.15
CA MET A 1 -67.94 -42.62 28.31
C MET A 1 -66.94 -41.79 27.50
N LYS A 2 -67.45 -40.92 26.63
CA LYS A 2 -66.69 -40.17 25.61
C LYS A 2 -65.52 -39.37 26.20
N MET A 3 -64.39 -39.32 25.50
CA MET A 3 -63.44 -38.21 25.62
C MET A 3 -63.21 -37.63 24.22
N GLU A 4 -63.74 -36.43 24.02
CA GLU A 4 -63.48 -35.53 22.89
C GLU A 4 -62.31 -34.57 23.24
N PRO A 5 -61.69 -33.92 22.25
CA PRO A 5 -60.36 -33.32 22.36
C PRO A 5 -60.37 -31.87 22.87
N GLU A 6 -59.31 -31.51 23.62
CA GLU A 6 -59.08 -30.17 24.17
C GLU A 6 -58.55 -29.17 23.12
N THR A 7 -59.35 -28.11 22.94
CA THR A 7 -59.02 -26.68 22.86
C THR A 7 -57.77 -26.18 22.11
N ASN A 8 -58.06 -25.38 21.09
CA ASN A 8 -57.19 -24.47 20.37
C ASN A 8 -56.92 -23.19 21.22
N ARG A 9 -55.66 -22.89 21.55
CA ARG A 9 -55.21 -21.57 22.04
C ARG A 9 -54.02 -21.09 21.20
N PRO A 10 -54.04 -19.87 20.62
CA PRO A 10 -52.86 -19.30 19.99
C PRO A 10 -51.90 -18.76 21.06
N ALA A 11 -50.64 -19.16 21.00
CA ALA A 11 -49.58 -18.65 21.86
C ALA A 11 -49.35 -17.16 21.59
N ARG A 12 -49.56 -16.34 22.63
CA ARG A 12 -49.22 -14.92 22.67
C ARG A 12 -47.71 -14.76 22.56
N TRP A 13 -47.25 -14.14 21.49
CA TRP A 13 -45.89 -13.59 21.40
C TRP A 13 -45.78 -12.34 22.28
N PRO A 14 -44.68 -12.14 23.03
CA PRO A 14 -44.53 -10.95 23.87
C PRO A 14 -44.39 -9.69 23.00
N MET A 15 -45.22 -8.70 23.31
CA MET A 15 -45.40 -7.43 22.61
C MET A 15 -44.10 -6.60 22.47
N MET A 16 -43.07 -6.88 23.27
CA MET A 16 -41.73 -6.27 23.14
C MET A 16 -40.96 -6.70 21.89
N LEU A 17 -41.21 -7.89 21.33
CA LEU A 17 -40.51 -8.35 20.13
C LEU A 17 -41.03 -7.71 18.83
N ARG A 18 -42.32 -7.33 18.79
CA ARG A 18 -42.90 -6.63 17.63
C ARG A 18 -42.46 -5.17 17.54
N LEU A 19 -42.27 -4.50 18.68
CA LEU A 19 -41.71 -3.14 18.73
C LEU A 19 -40.22 -3.11 18.36
N ALA A 20 -39.44 -4.13 18.74
CA ALA A 20 -38.04 -4.26 18.31
C ALA A 20 -37.91 -4.52 16.80
N VAL A 21 -38.76 -5.39 16.22
CA VAL A 21 -38.72 -5.69 14.77
C VAL A 21 -39.22 -4.52 13.93
N GLN A 22 -40.22 -3.75 14.40
CA GLN A 22 -40.66 -2.54 13.70
C GLN A 22 -39.71 -1.36 13.89
N ALA A 23 -39.01 -1.23 15.01
CA ALA A 23 -37.97 -0.21 15.19
C ALA A 23 -36.73 -0.51 14.32
N VAL A 24 -36.36 -1.78 14.16
CA VAL A 24 -35.30 -2.19 13.23
C VAL A 24 -35.71 -1.96 11.78
N ALA A 25 -36.95 -2.32 11.38
CA ALA A 25 -37.44 -2.06 10.03
C ALA A 25 -37.63 -0.57 9.70
N ALA A 26 -38.01 0.25 10.68
CA ALA A 26 -38.11 1.70 10.52
C ALA A 26 -36.73 2.39 10.47
N MET A 27 -35.69 1.84 11.13
CA MET A 27 -34.30 2.27 10.91
C MET A 27 -33.77 1.84 9.53
N SER A 28 -34.24 0.72 8.97
CA SER A 28 -33.87 0.27 7.61
C SER A 28 -34.53 1.08 6.49
N LEU A 29 -35.68 1.70 6.75
CA LEU A 29 -36.44 2.48 5.76
C LEU A 29 -36.12 3.98 5.76
N LEU A 30 -35.41 4.48 6.78
CA LEU A 30 -34.83 5.84 6.79
C LEU A 30 -33.38 5.89 6.28
N SER A 31 -32.80 4.77 5.85
CA SER A 31 -31.48 4.70 5.19
C SER A 31 -31.56 4.51 3.67
N LEU A 32 -32.76 4.47 3.10
CA LEU A 32 -32.98 4.37 1.66
C LEU A 32 -33.14 5.78 1.07
N GLY A 33 -31.99 6.42 0.81
CA GLY A 33 -31.94 7.70 0.09
C GLY A 33 -31.05 8.77 0.71
N ALA A 34 -29.81 8.44 1.11
CA ALA A 34 -28.65 9.35 1.26
C ALA A 34 -27.61 8.67 2.16
N CYS A 35 -26.54 8.07 1.62
CA CYS A 35 -25.41 7.64 2.45
C CYS A 35 -24.13 7.41 1.62
N SER A 36 -23.52 8.48 1.11
CA SER A 36 -22.10 8.47 0.70
C SER A 36 -21.23 9.39 1.55
N THR A 37 -21.75 10.01 2.62
CA THR A 37 -20.93 10.81 3.53
C THR A 37 -20.24 9.92 4.56
N VAL A 38 -18.92 9.74 4.42
CA VAL A 38 -18.08 9.34 5.56
C VAL A 38 -18.17 10.48 6.58
N LYS A 39 -18.86 10.24 7.71
CA LYS A 39 -18.79 11.12 8.88
C LYS A 39 -17.53 10.77 9.64
N VAL A 40 -16.44 11.46 9.30
CA VAL A 40 -15.18 11.36 10.03
C VAL A 40 -15.27 12.19 11.29
N GLN A 41 -14.97 11.61 12.45
CA GLN A 41 -14.73 12.40 13.66
C GLN A 41 -13.35 13.06 13.55
N THR A 42 -13.31 14.22 12.90
CA THR A 42 -12.10 15.06 12.85
C THR A 42 -12.08 15.98 14.07
N ASP A 43 -10.95 16.10 14.74
CA ASP A 43 -10.74 17.15 15.75
C ASP A 43 -10.26 18.42 15.03
N SER A 44 -11.18 19.19 14.46
CA SER A 44 -10.83 20.49 13.84
C SER A 44 -10.18 21.45 14.85
N GLY A 45 -10.53 21.31 16.14
CA GLY A 45 -9.89 22.05 17.22
C GLY A 45 -8.41 21.72 17.38
N ARG A 46 -7.96 20.52 17.02
CA ARG A 46 -6.55 20.11 17.03
C ARG A 46 -5.72 20.93 16.05
N VAL A 47 -6.17 21.05 14.79
CA VAL A 47 -5.45 21.81 13.74
C VAL A 47 -5.29 23.28 14.12
N THR A 48 -6.34 23.90 14.66
CA THR A 48 -6.29 25.28 15.14
C THR A 48 -5.37 25.44 16.36
N LYS A 49 -5.37 24.47 17.28
CA LYS A 49 -4.46 24.48 18.44
C LYS A 49 -3.00 24.35 18.02
N GLU A 50 -2.67 23.49 17.06
CA GLU A 50 -1.28 23.32 16.57
C GLU A 50 -0.78 24.57 15.83
N SER A 51 -1.67 25.24 15.07
CA SER A 51 -1.36 26.55 14.48
C SER A 51 -1.02 27.61 15.53
N LEU A 52 -1.83 27.68 16.60
CA LEU A 52 -1.60 28.61 17.72
C LEU A 52 -0.31 28.28 18.47
N ARG A 53 -0.04 26.99 18.69
CA ARG A 53 1.18 26.51 19.36
C ARG A 53 2.42 26.87 18.55
N SER A 54 2.40 26.68 17.23
CA SER A 54 3.51 27.02 16.33
C SER A 54 3.78 28.52 16.31
N ALA A 55 2.73 29.35 16.28
CA ALA A 55 2.87 30.81 16.38
C ALA A 55 3.48 31.24 17.74
N GLN A 56 3.09 30.60 18.85
CA GLN A 56 3.67 30.87 20.17
C GLN A 56 5.13 30.42 20.27
N LEU A 57 5.46 29.25 19.72
CA LEU A 57 6.83 28.74 19.68
C LEU A 57 7.74 29.70 18.89
N LEU A 58 7.31 30.16 17.71
CA LEU A 58 8.03 31.18 16.94
C LEU A 58 8.33 32.44 17.77
N GLY A 59 7.35 32.91 18.54
CA GLY A 59 7.54 34.05 19.44
C GLY A 59 8.59 33.81 20.53
N SER A 60 8.71 32.58 21.02
CA SER A 60 9.69 32.21 22.06
C SER A 60 11.13 32.11 21.55
N LEU A 61 11.31 31.85 20.25
CA LEU A 61 12.63 31.75 19.60
C LEU A 61 13.27 33.14 19.37
N VAL A 62 12.52 34.22 19.61
CA VAL A 62 12.94 35.59 19.34
C VAL A 62 13.64 36.18 20.55
N THR A 63 14.93 36.49 20.40
CA THR A 63 15.73 37.16 21.43
C THR A 63 15.58 38.69 21.44
N THR A 64 14.98 39.27 20.38
CA THR A 64 14.82 40.72 20.21
C THR A 64 13.35 41.08 19.90
N PRO A 65 12.68 41.91 20.72
CA PRO A 65 11.24 42.19 20.61
C PRO A 65 10.74 42.79 19.28
N VAL A 66 11.64 43.24 18.40
CA VAL A 66 11.32 44.00 17.16
C VAL A 66 11.83 43.28 15.90
N SER A 67 12.05 41.96 15.96
CA SER A 67 12.39 41.19 14.75
C SER A 67 11.16 40.93 13.86
N LEU A 68 11.38 40.79 12.55
CA LEU A 68 10.32 40.45 11.58
C LEU A 68 9.61 39.13 11.96
N LEU A 69 10.38 38.12 12.42
CA LEU A 69 9.86 36.89 12.99
C LEU A 69 8.94 37.13 14.19
N GLY A 70 9.37 37.99 15.14
CA GLY A 70 8.56 38.36 16.30
C GLY A 70 7.26 39.05 15.91
N THR A 71 7.30 39.92 14.88
CA THR A 71 6.08 40.53 14.33
C THR A 71 5.14 39.46 13.76
N VAL A 72 5.62 38.57 12.88
CA VAL A 72 4.78 37.51 12.29
C VAL A 72 4.22 36.56 13.35
N ALA A 73 4.99 36.19 14.36
CA ALA A 73 4.50 35.36 15.47
C ALA A 73 3.34 36.03 16.22
N SER A 74 3.48 37.32 16.55
CA SER A 74 2.46 38.08 17.29
C SER A 74 1.20 38.33 16.46
N THR A 75 1.35 38.77 15.20
CA THR A 75 0.24 38.96 14.26
C THR A 75 -0.49 37.65 13.98
N SER A 76 0.23 36.56 13.69
CA SER A 76 -0.38 35.25 13.41
C SER A 76 -1.17 34.74 14.60
N THR A 77 -0.67 34.91 15.83
CA THR A 77 -1.42 34.55 17.05
C THR A 77 -2.74 35.31 17.14
N SER A 78 -2.75 36.61 16.85
CA SER A 78 -3.97 37.43 16.86
C SER A 78 -4.95 36.99 15.77
N VAL A 79 -4.46 36.84 14.54
CA VAL A 79 -5.24 36.42 13.37
C VAL A 79 -5.84 35.03 13.56
N LEU A 80 -5.10 34.07 14.12
CA LEU A 80 -5.59 32.72 14.38
C LEU A 80 -6.68 32.69 15.46
N LYS A 81 -6.57 33.52 16.51
CA LYS A 81 -7.64 33.67 17.51
C LYS A 81 -8.91 34.27 16.89
N GLN A 82 -8.75 35.26 16.01
CA GLN A 82 -9.87 35.82 15.25
C GLN A 82 -10.50 34.78 14.33
N ALA A 83 -9.69 33.99 13.63
CA ALA A 83 -10.17 32.91 12.76
C ALA A 83 -11.02 31.89 13.54
N ALA A 84 -10.52 31.41 14.68
CA ALA A 84 -11.24 30.48 15.55
C ALA A 84 -12.57 31.06 16.07
N HIS A 85 -12.58 32.36 16.40
CA HIS A 85 -13.80 33.05 16.84
C HIS A 85 -14.84 33.17 15.73
N LEU A 86 -14.42 33.57 14.52
CA LEU A 86 -15.29 33.66 13.34
C LEU A 86 -15.88 32.28 12.99
N GLU A 87 -15.03 31.26 13.04
CA GLU A 87 -15.42 29.87 12.79
C GLU A 87 -16.47 29.40 13.80
N SER A 88 -16.30 29.70 15.10
CA SER A 88 -17.29 29.36 16.14
C SER A 88 -18.66 30.02 15.94
N LYS A 89 -18.71 31.11 15.17
CA LYS A 89 -19.93 31.82 14.78
C LYS A 89 -20.52 31.34 13.45
N GLY A 90 -19.91 30.35 12.81
CA GLY A 90 -20.32 29.87 11.49
C GLY A 90 -19.92 30.80 10.33
N GLN A 91 -19.02 31.76 10.55
CA GLN A 91 -18.53 32.68 9.52
C GLN A 91 -17.35 32.06 8.75
N SER A 92 -17.59 30.92 8.10
CA SER A 92 -16.53 30.06 7.54
C SER A 92 -15.67 30.74 6.47
N VAL A 93 -16.23 31.62 5.64
CA VAL A 93 -15.47 32.35 4.60
C VAL A 93 -14.49 33.36 5.23
N ASP A 94 -14.94 34.11 6.23
CA ASP A 94 -14.10 35.09 6.93
C ASP A 94 -13.00 34.37 7.74
N ALA A 95 -13.37 33.27 8.41
CA ALA A 95 -12.40 32.42 9.10
C ALA A 95 -11.34 31.85 8.15
N ALA A 96 -11.75 31.32 6.98
CA ALA A 96 -10.84 30.85 5.94
C ALA A 96 -9.87 31.95 5.50
N GLY A 97 -10.35 33.19 5.32
CA GLY A 97 -9.50 34.33 5.01
C GLY A 97 -8.41 34.58 6.03
N CYS A 98 -8.74 34.49 7.32
CA CYS A 98 -7.74 34.66 8.39
C CYS A 98 -6.73 33.51 8.46
N TYR A 99 -7.16 32.26 8.28
CA TYR A 99 -6.21 31.14 8.18
C TYR A 99 -5.28 31.26 6.96
N LEU A 100 -5.82 31.67 5.79
CA LEU A 100 -5.00 31.91 4.61
C LEU A 100 -4.00 33.04 4.82
N LYS A 101 -4.39 34.11 5.54
CA LYS A 101 -3.49 35.20 5.90
C LYS A 101 -2.31 34.71 6.74
N ALA A 102 -2.57 33.95 7.79
CA ALA A 102 -1.52 33.40 8.65
C ALA A 102 -0.56 32.48 7.85
N ALA A 103 -1.10 31.64 6.96
CA ALA A 103 -0.30 30.81 6.07
C ALA A 103 0.56 31.65 5.11
N ALA A 104 0.02 32.73 4.55
CA ALA A 104 0.72 33.63 3.64
C ALA A 104 1.84 34.42 4.33
N ASP A 105 1.61 34.92 5.55
CA ASP A 105 2.61 35.63 6.34
C ASP A 105 3.81 34.70 6.66
N ALA A 106 3.55 33.44 7.03
CA ALA A 106 4.61 32.45 7.26
C ALA A 106 5.36 32.08 5.96
N TYR A 107 4.64 31.91 4.85
CA TYR A 107 5.24 31.61 3.54
C TYR A 107 6.17 32.73 3.06
N GLU A 108 5.80 33.99 3.24
CA GLU A 108 6.63 35.13 2.82
C GLU A 108 7.98 35.17 3.55
N LEU A 109 8.02 34.79 4.83
CA LEU A 109 9.30 34.67 5.56
C LEU A 109 10.15 33.50 5.06
N LEU A 110 9.53 32.35 4.81
CA LEU A 110 10.21 31.20 4.21
C LEU A 110 10.78 31.57 2.83
N ALA A 111 9.99 32.28 2.01
CA ALA A 111 10.37 32.75 0.68
C ALA A 111 11.39 33.89 0.72
N ALA A 112 11.47 34.68 1.79
CA ALA A 112 12.53 35.66 1.96
C ALA A 112 13.90 35.00 2.24
N GLY A 113 13.90 33.76 2.75
CA GLY A 113 15.12 32.99 3.02
C GLY A 113 15.96 33.55 4.16
N THR A 114 15.34 34.23 5.13
CA THR A 114 16.04 34.84 6.27
C THR A 114 16.49 33.81 7.30
N GLU A 115 15.78 32.69 7.40
CA GLU A 115 16.07 31.64 8.37
C GLU A 115 17.10 30.62 7.89
N LYS A 116 17.91 30.13 8.82
CA LYS A 116 18.86 29.05 8.55
C LYS A 116 18.10 27.77 8.20
N PRO A 117 18.43 27.08 7.09
CA PRO A 117 17.86 25.80 6.74
C PRO A 117 17.97 24.77 7.89
N GLY A 118 16.88 24.08 8.19
CA GLY A 118 16.77 23.07 9.26
C GLY A 118 16.69 23.62 10.68
N SER A 119 16.71 24.96 10.87
CA SER A 119 16.57 25.58 12.19
C SER A 119 15.18 25.36 12.79
N GLU A 120 15.07 25.50 14.11
CA GLU A 120 13.78 25.48 14.80
C GLU A 120 12.84 26.58 14.30
N ALA A 121 13.38 27.75 13.94
CA ALA A 121 12.60 28.85 13.36
C ALA A 121 12.03 28.48 11.98
N GLU A 122 12.83 27.86 11.10
CA GLU A 122 12.32 27.39 9.80
C GLU A 122 11.25 26.31 9.98
N LYS A 123 11.47 25.34 10.86
CA LYS A 123 10.49 24.28 11.17
C LYS A 123 9.19 24.87 11.67
N ALA A 124 9.24 25.78 12.65
CA ALA A 124 8.04 26.40 13.21
C ALA A 124 7.32 27.32 12.20
N LEU A 125 8.03 27.91 11.23
CA LEU A 125 7.41 28.63 10.10
C LEU A 125 6.70 27.66 9.15
N ILE A 126 7.32 26.52 8.82
CA ILE A 126 6.70 25.46 8.01
C ILE A 126 5.45 24.93 8.71
N ASP A 127 5.53 24.64 10.00
CA ASP A 127 4.40 24.13 10.79
C ASP A 127 3.25 25.15 10.82
N LEU A 128 3.55 26.42 11.13
CA LEU A 128 2.56 27.50 11.10
C LEU A 128 1.92 27.66 9.71
N HIS A 129 2.72 27.57 8.65
CA HIS A 129 2.24 27.63 7.27
C HIS A 129 1.31 26.46 6.96
N ASN A 130 1.75 25.22 7.24
CA ASN A 130 1.05 23.99 6.91
C ASN A 130 -0.27 23.88 7.67
N SER A 131 -0.28 24.10 8.99
CA SER A 131 -1.47 23.94 9.82
C SER A 131 -2.52 25.03 9.52
N SER A 132 -2.08 26.28 9.29
CA SER A 132 -2.97 27.36 8.88
C SER A 132 -3.56 27.10 7.49
N LEU A 133 -2.73 26.66 6.54
CA LEU A 133 -3.19 26.31 5.19
C LEU A 133 -4.11 25.09 5.20
N SER A 134 -3.90 24.15 6.13
CA SER A 134 -4.75 22.97 6.34
C SER A 134 -6.15 23.38 6.81
N ARG A 135 -6.26 24.28 7.79
CA ARG A 135 -7.59 24.76 8.21
C ARG A 135 -8.27 25.61 7.14
N PHE A 136 -7.49 26.41 6.39
CA PHE A 136 -7.99 27.12 5.22
C PHE A 136 -8.62 26.16 4.20
N VAL A 137 -7.92 25.08 3.78
CA VAL A 137 -8.44 24.20 2.72
C VAL A 137 -9.73 23.49 3.13
N GLU A 138 -9.87 23.08 4.40
CA GLU A 138 -11.10 22.45 4.90
C GLU A 138 -12.31 23.38 4.83
N LEU A 139 -12.14 24.65 5.19
CA LEU A 139 -13.20 25.67 5.10
C LEU A 139 -13.45 26.09 3.65
N TRP A 140 -12.37 26.27 2.87
CA TRP A 140 -12.47 26.65 1.47
C TRP A 140 -13.15 25.58 0.64
N MET A 141 -12.97 24.28 0.93
CA MET A 141 -13.69 23.19 0.25
C MET A 141 -15.19 23.20 0.47
N GLN A 142 -15.66 23.87 1.52
CA GLN A 142 -17.09 24.04 1.81
C GLN A 142 -17.65 25.37 1.29
N ASP A 143 -16.82 26.18 0.63
CA ASP A 143 -17.20 27.48 0.11
C ASP A 143 -18.08 27.33 -1.15
N PRO A 144 -19.37 27.75 -1.11
CA PRO A 144 -20.28 27.61 -2.24
C PRO A 144 -19.83 28.41 -3.47
N ARG A 145 -18.97 29.42 -3.30
CA ARG A 145 -18.44 30.23 -4.42
C ARG A 145 -17.57 29.42 -5.38
N ARG A 146 -17.09 28.23 -4.97
CA ARG A 146 -16.26 27.34 -5.81
C ARG A 146 -17.05 26.62 -6.88
N ASP A 147 -18.35 26.44 -6.70
CA ASP A 147 -19.15 25.65 -7.63
C ASP A 147 -19.19 26.34 -9.01
N GLY A 148 -18.72 25.63 -10.04
CA GLY A 148 -18.61 26.14 -11.41
C GLY A 148 -17.60 27.27 -11.67
N SER A 149 -16.78 27.66 -10.68
CA SER A 149 -15.83 28.78 -10.81
C SER A 149 -14.35 28.35 -10.66
N PRO A 150 -13.47 28.72 -11.59
CA PRO A 150 -12.02 28.51 -11.43
C PRO A 150 -11.36 29.54 -10.48
N GLY A 151 -12.13 30.49 -9.94
CA GLY A 151 -11.63 31.64 -9.20
C GLY A 151 -11.26 32.84 -10.09
N PRO A 152 -10.58 33.86 -9.55
CA PRO A 152 -10.03 33.92 -8.19
C PRO A 152 -11.08 34.00 -7.08
N PHE A 153 -10.66 33.67 -5.86
CA PHE A 153 -11.47 33.78 -4.65
C PHE A 153 -10.92 34.89 -3.77
N GLU A 154 -11.76 35.88 -3.45
CA GLU A 154 -11.38 36.96 -2.54
C GLU A 154 -11.80 36.62 -1.10
N PHE A 155 -10.86 36.84 -0.19
CA PHE A 155 -11.03 36.71 1.25
C PHE A 155 -10.57 38.00 1.93
N THR A 156 -11.12 38.32 3.10
CA THR A 156 -10.72 39.50 3.86
C THR A 156 -10.39 39.11 5.29
N CYS A 157 -9.25 39.58 5.80
CA CYS A 157 -8.92 39.47 7.21
C CYS A 157 -8.09 40.67 7.64
N ASP A 158 -8.45 41.28 8.78
CA ASP A 158 -7.73 42.43 9.37
C ASP A 158 -7.49 43.60 8.38
N GLY A 159 -8.50 43.92 7.55
CA GLY A 159 -8.42 44.99 6.55
C GLY A 159 -7.58 44.67 5.30
N GLU A 160 -6.96 43.49 5.24
CA GLU A 160 -6.24 42.98 4.08
C GLU A 160 -7.16 42.11 3.20
N ILE A 161 -7.10 42.30 1.88
CA ILE A 161 -7.83 41.49 0.90
C ILE A 161 -6.85 40.47 0.32
N ILE A 162 -7.17 39.18 0.41
CA ILE A 162 -6.36 38.09 -0.14
C ILE A 162 -7.10 37.49 -1.33
N GLU A 163 -6.54 37.67 -2.52
CA GLU A 163 -7.03 37.11 -3.77
C GLU A 163 -6.29 35.79 -4.05
N ALA A 164 -6.97 34.67 -3.80
CA ALA A 164 -6.45 33.33 -4.00
C ALA A 164 -6.75 32.82 -5.41
N HIS A 165 -5.71 32.36 -6.11
CA HIS A 165 -5.78 31.74 -7.44
C HIS A 165 -5.38 30.28 -7.33
N LEU A 166 -6.14 29.39 -7.95
CA LEU A 166 -5.67 28.02 -8.18
C LEU A 166 -4.71 28.03 -9.38
N SER A 167 -3.53 27.45 -9.21
CA SER A 167 -2.54 27.35 -10.28
C SER A 167 -3.07 26.49 -11.42
N PRO A 168 -2.85 26.89 -12.69
CA PRO A 168 -3.12 26.04 -13.85
C PRO A 168 -2.32 24.73 -13.85
N GLY A 169 -1.21 24.67 -13.10
CA GLY A 169 -0.39 23.47 -12.91
C GLY A 169 -0.86 22.55 -11.78
N SER A 170 -2.02 22.82 -11.16
CA SER A 170 -2.58 21.93 -10.15
C SER A 170 -2.94 20.57 -10.76
N ALA A 171 -2.63 19.48 -10.05
CA ALA A 171 -3.03 18.13 -10.44
C ALA A 171 -4.56 17.97 -10.48
N TYR A 172 -5.27 18.77 -9.67
CA TYR A 172 -6.73 18.75 -9.56
C TYR A 172 -7.31 20.15 -9.74
N HIS A 173 -8.41 20.26 -10.49
CA HIS A 173 -9.15 21.51 -10.65
C HIS A 173 -9.98 21.85 -9.39
N SER A 174 -10.45 23.11 -9.29
CA SER A 174 -11.11 23.63 -8.08
C SER A 174 -12.36 22.86 -7.66
N GLY A 175 -13.10 22.25 -8.59
CA GLY A 175 -14.30 21.46 -8.32
C GLY A 175 -14.10 19.94 -8.24
N TYR A 176 -12.85 19.44 -8.26
CA TYR A 176 -12.61 18.01 -8.36
C TYR A 176 -12.95 17.24 -7.07
N PHE A 177 -12.71 17.82 -5.90
CA PHE A 177 -13.06 17.19 -4.61
C PHE A 177 -14.29 17.86 -4.02
N ASP A 178 -15.20 17.04 -3.49
CA ASP A 178 -16.39 17.53 -2.78
C ASP A 178 -16.05 17.94 -1.35
N ARG A 179 -15.04 17.30 -0.75
CA ARG A 179 -14.61 17.54 0.62
C ARG A 179 -13.08 17.36 0.74
N ALA A 180 -12.52 18.05 1.72
CA ALA A 180 -11.17 17.79 2.21
C ALA A 180 -11.21 17.51 3.72
N ILE A 181 -10.32 16.64 4.17
CA ILE A 181 -10.07 16.37 5.58
C ILE A 181 -8.59 16.53 5.83
N SER A 182 -8.22 17.38 6.79
CA SER A 182 -6.83 17.52 7.21
C SER A 182 -6.25 16.18 7.61
N ALA A 183 -5.08 15.81 7.06
CA ALA A 183 -4.41 14.57 7.46
C ALA A 183 -4.02 14.60 8.95
N GLU A 184 -3.67 15.77 9.48
CA GLU A 184 -3.33 15.97 10.90
C GLU A 184 -4.50 15.68 11.86
N ALA A 185 -5.74 15.81 11.37
CA ALA A 185 -6.94 15.51 12.14
C ALA A 185 -7.36 14.04 12.08
N VAL A 186 -6.69 13.20 11.27
CA VAL A 186 -7.02 11.78 11.09
C VAL A 186 -6.32 10.91 12.13
N GLU A 187 -7.06 9.96 12.72
CA GLU A 187 -6.50 8.95 13.61
C GLU A 187 -6.23 7.63 12.86
N GLU A 188 -4.97 7.25 12.72
CA GLU A 188 -4.54 6.05 11.95
C GLU A 188 -4.47 4.78 12.81
N LYS A 189 -5.53 4.48 13.56
CA LYS A 189 -5.53 3.39 14.54
C LYS A 189 -5.23 2.02 13.90
N GLY A 190 -4.13 1.40 14.33
CA GLY A 190 -3.77 0.04 13.93
C GLY A 190 -3.20 -0.08 12.53
N MET A 191 -2.70 1.02 11.96
CA MET A 191 -2.01 1.08 10.67
C MET A 191 -0.56 1.54 10.84
N VAL A 192 0.31 1.14 9.91
CA VAL A 192 1.67 1.69 9.83
C VAL A 192 1.59 3.05 9.15
N SER A 193 1.88 4.11 9.89
CA SER A 193 1.87 5.48 9.36
C SER A 193 2.96 5.67 8.30
N LYS A 194 2.58 6.27 7.16
CA LYS A 194 3.46 6.59 6.04
C LYS A 194 3.28 8.05 5.67
N THR A 195 4.18 8.88 6.19
CA THR A 195 4.16 10.33 5.99
C THR A 195 5.46 10.81 5.38
N ARG A 196 5.44 12.03 4.86
CA ARG A 196 6.62 12.77 4.39
C ARG A 196 6.56 14.18 4.94
N ASP A 197 7.57 14.56 5.71
CA ASP A 197 7.73 15.93 6.18
C ASP A 197 8.00 16.88 5.01
N GLY A 198 7.47 18.09 5.07
CA GLY A 198 7.66 19.07 4.01
C GLY A 198 6.79 20.31 4.15
N ILE A 199 6.78 21.12 3.09
CA ILE A 199 5.93 22.30 2.98
C ILE A 199 4.61 21.96 2.28
N GLY A 200 3.53 22.61 2.71
CA GLY A 200 2.17 22.44 2.21
C GLY A 200 1.25 21.72 3.20
N ALA A 201 -0.04 21.95 3.06
CA ALA A 201 -1.05 21.30 3.87
C ALA A 201 -1.43 19.93 3.27
N ALA A 202 -1.07 18.84 3.95
CA ALA A 202 -1.51 17.50 3.57
C ALA A 202 -2.98 17.27 3.99
N PHE A 203 -3.79 16.78 3.07
CA PHE A 203 -5.20 16.48 3.30
C PHE A 203 -5.66 15.29 2.46
N VAL A 204 -6.74 14.64 2.91
CA VAL A 204 -7.46 13.64 2.13
C VAL A 204 -8.46 14.34 1.23
N GLY A 205 -8.24 14.29 -0.09
CA GLY A 205 -9.21 14.74 -1.09
C GLY A 205 -10.29 13.68 -1.27
N ILE A 206 -11.55 14.04 -1.07
CA ILE A 206 -12.70 13.13 -1.15
C ILE A 206 -13.58 13.53 -2.33
N ARG A 207 -13.78 12.58 -3.24
CA ARG A 207 -14.72 12.68 -4.36
C ARG A 207 -15.82 11.65 -4.16
N GLU A 208 -17.00 12.12 -3.77
CA GLU A 208 -18.10 11.30 -3.32
C GLU A 208 -18.82 10.62 -4.47
N GLN A 209 -19.27 9.39 -4.23
CA GLN A 209 -20.22 8.71 -5.12
C GLN A 209 -21.56 9.45 -5.07
N ARG A 210 -22.01 9.94 -6.22
CA ARG A 210 -23.32 10.59 -6.41
C ARG A 210 -24.00 10.05 -7.67
N PRO A 211 -25.35 10.06 -7.76
CA PRO A 211 -26.06 9.53 -8.93
C PRO A 211 -25.56 10.08 -10.27
N GLU A 212 -25.26 11.38 -10.32
CA GLU A 212 -24.73 12.08 -11.49
C GLU A 212 -23.29 11.68 -11.88
N ARG A 213 -22.55 11.04 -10.97
CA ARG A 213 -21.17 10.52 -11.20
C ARG A 213 -21.11 8.99 -11.18
N ALA A 214 -22.25 8.30 -11.31
CA ALA A 214 -22.29 6.85 -11.24
C ALA A 214 -21.37 6.17 -12.27
N GLU A 215 -21.36 6.67 -13.51
CA GLU A 215 -20.48 6.16 -14.57
C GLU A 215 -19.01 6.53 -14.36
N GLU A 216 -18.74 7.77 -13.94
CA GLU A 216 -17.37 8.23 -13.66
C GLU A 216 -16.72 7.42 -12.56
N LEU A 217 -17.46 7.17 -11.47
CA LEU A 217 -16.95 6.52 -10.28
C LEU A 217 -17.27 5.02 -10.23
N LYS A 218 -17.66 4.42 -11.36
CA LYS A 218 -18.06 3.01 -11.46
C LYS A 218 -17.00 2.02 -10.94
N PHE A 219 -15.73 2.30 -11.19
CA PHE A 219 -14.59 1.49 -10.74
C PHE A 219 -13.94 2.06 -9.48
N TYR A 220 -14.70 2.74 -8.63
CA TYR A 220 -14.22 3.24 -7.34
C TYR A 220 -15.09 2.69 -6.20
N PRO A 221 -14.59 2.67 -4.96
CA PRO A 221 -15.36 2.17 -3.83
C PRO A 221 -16.71 2.89 -3.71
N PRO A 222 -17.78 2.25 -3.20
CA PRO A 222 -19.09 2.89 -3.04
C PRO A 222 -19.11 4.15 -2.16
N ARG A 223 -18.05 4.37 -1.35
CA ARG A 223 -17.85 5.60 -0.57
C ARG A 223 -17.20 6.73 -1.37
N GLY A 224 -16.91 6.52 -2.65
CA GLY A 224 -16.15 7.43 -3.49
C GLY A 224 -14.64 7.27 -3.37
N LEU A 225 -13.93 8.16 -4.04
CA LEU A 225 -12.48 8.20 -4.12
C LEU A 225 -11.90 9.01 -2.95
N HIS A 226 -10.84 8.49 -2.33
CA HIS A 226 -10.09 9.12 -1.25
C HIS A 226 -8.60 9.08 -1.62
N VAL A 227 -7.97 10.24 -1.77
CA VAL A 227 -6.57 10.32 -2.22
C VAL A 227 -5.75 11.28 -1.37
N PRO A 228 -4.44 11.04 -1.22
CA PRO A 228 -3.55 12.00 -0.58
C PRO A 228 -3.37 13.20 -1.50
N VAL A 229 -3.55 14.40 -0.97
CA VAL A 229 -3.38 15.67 -1.71
C VAL A 229 -2.62 16.64 -0.81
N THR A 230 -1.78 17.47 -1.42
CA THR A 230 -1.11 18.55 -0.70
C THR A 230 -1.47 19.89 -1.33
N LEU A 231 -2.05 20.81 -0.53
CA LEU A 231 -2.22 22.19 -0.96
C LEU A 231 -0.92 22.94 -0.68
N THR A 232 -0.26 23.46 -1.70
CA THR A 232 0.93 24.31 -1.56
C THR A 232 0.63 25.75 -1.94
N MET A 233 1.42 26.68 -1.42
CA MET A 233 1.45 28.07 -1.89
C MET A 233 2.62 28.23 -2.87
N ASP A 234 2.34 28.45 -4.14
CA ASP A 234 3.36 28.58 -5.19
C ASP A 234 3.91 30.01 -5.26
N SER A 235 3.07 31.01 -4.95
CA SER A 235 3.50 32.39 -4.84
C SER A 235 2.61 33.19 -3.89
N CYS A 236 3.21 34.18 -3.24
CA CYS A 236 2.55 35.18 -2.42
C CYS A 236 3.16 36.54 -2.71
N ARG A 237 2.33 37.52 -3.09
CA ARG A 237 2.80 38.88 -3.37
C ARG A 237 1.78 39.93 -2.94
N LYS A 238 2.23 40.92 -2.17
CA LYS A 238 1.45 42.12 -1.90
C LYS A 238 1.47 43.06 -3.12
N LEU A 239 0.31 43.58 -3.52
CA LEU A 239 0.22 44.53 -4.62
C LEU A 239 0.66 45.92 -4.14
N ALA A 240 1.57 46.55 -4.87
CA ALA A 240 2.13 47.85 -4.51
C ALA A 240 1.02 48.90 -4.36
N GLY A 241 1.05 49.65 -3.25
CA GLY A 241 0.06 50.70 -2.96
C GLY A 241 -1.35 50.18 -2.60
N SER A 242 -1.50 48.89 -2.29
CA SER A 242 -2.80 48.27 -1.99
C SER A 242 -2.78 47.45 -0.70
N THR A 243 -3.95 47.30 -0.08
CA THR A 243 -4.21 46.27 0.95
C THR A 243 -4.48 44.90 0.34
N LYS A 244 -4.34 44.75 -0.99
CA LYS A 244 -4.57 43.50 -1.70
C LYS A 244 -3.31 42.66 -1.83
N ARG A 245 -3.40 41.38 -1.46
CA ARG A 245 -2.38 40.36 -1.58
C ARG A 245 -2.86 39.30 -2.57
N LYS A 246 -2.02 38.94 -3.53
CA LYS A 246 -2.30 37.86 -4.49
C LYS A 246 -1.55 36.61 -4.06
N VAL A 247 -2.28 35.52 -3.90
CA VAL A 247 -1.76 34.21 -3.52
C VAL A 247 -2.09 33.22 -4.64
N THR A 248 -1.12 32.40 -5.03
CA THR A 248 -1.35 31.26 -5.93
C THR A 248 -1.13 29.98 -5.16
N VAL A 249 -2.17 29.14 -5.10
CA VAL A 249 -2.12 27.82 -4.46
C VAL A 249 -2.21 26.71 -5.50
N SER A 250 -1.62 25.55 -5.21
CA SER A 250 -1.66 24.37 -6.06
C SER A 250 -2.13 23.16 -5.29
N GLN A 251 -3.09 22.43 -5.87
CA GLN A 251 -3.44 21.09 -5.39
C GLN A 251 -2.50 20.09 -6.06
N ARG A 252 -1.54 19.56 -5.30
CA ARG A 252 -0.50 18.65 -5.81
C ARG A 252 -0.83 17.20 -5.51
N ASN A 253 -0.39 16.30 -6.38
CA ASN A 253 -0.40 14.87 -6.10
C ASN A 253 0.96 14.48 -5.48
N PRO A 254 1.05 14.28 -4.15
CA PRO A 254 2.32 14.01 -3.48
C PRO A 254 2.97 12.66 -3.86
N MET A 255 2.19 11.76 -4.49
CA MET A 255 2.71 10.51 -5.04
C MET A 255 3.57 10.74 -6.29
N LEU A 256 3.26 11.78 -7.07
CA LEU A 256 3.96 12.10 -8.32
C LEU A 256 4.91 13.30 -8.17
N GLU A 257 4.63 14.20 -7.22
CA GLU A 257 5.39 15.41 -6.95
C GLU A 257 6.02 15.37 -5.55
N GLN A 258 7.35 15.27 -5.46
CA GLN A 258 8.04 15.08 -4.18
C GLN A 258 8.58 16.38 -3.57
N SER A 259 8.83 17.40 -4.39
CA SER A 259 9.40 18.67 -3.94
C SER A 259 8.89 19.86 -4.74
N MET A 260 8.97 21.05 -4.16
CA MET A 260 8.70 22.32 -4.82
C MET A 260 9.84 23.31 -4.58
N LYS A 261 9.88 24.36 -5.41
CA LYS A 261 10.85 25.46 -5.24
C LYS A 261 10.27 26.58 -4.39
N VAL A 262 10.98 26.96 -3.34
CA VAL A 262 10.71 28.14 -2.52
C VAL A 262 12.00 28.95 -2.45
N ASN A 263 12.00 30.16 -2.99
CA ASN A 263 13.20 31.01 -3.10
C ASN A 263 14.43 30.29 -3.72
N GLY A 264 14.22 29.52 -4.80
CA GLY A 264 15.26 28.71 -5.45
C GLY A 264 15.67 27.43 -4.70
N ARG A 265 15.31 27.27 -3.42
CA ARG A 265 15.55 26.05 -2.62
C ARG A 265 14.52 24.98 -2.97
N SER A 266 14.95 23.73 -3.09
CA SER A 266 14.02 22.58 -3.13
C SER A 266 13.61 22.23 -1.71
N LEU A 267 12.32 22.31 -1.42
CA LEU A 267 11.72 21.78 -0.19
C LEU A 267 10.84 20.59 -0.55
N SER A 268 10.89 19.53 0.26
CA SER A 268 9.98 18.40 0.15
C SER A 268 8.54 18.87 0.30
N ILE A 269 7.61 18.28 -0.45
CA ILE A 269 6.18 18.52 -0.29
C ILE A 269 5.66 17.60 0.82
N ALA A 270 4.96 18.17 1.81
CA ALA A 270 4.37 17.39 2.89
C ALA A 270 3.36 16.36 2.36
N ALA A 271 3.28 15.18 2.94
CA ALA A 271 2.30 14.17 2.52
C ALA A 271 1.94 13.21 3.64
N ASP A 272 0.71 12.70 3.58
CA ASP A 272 0.26 11.57 4.39
C ASP A 272 -0.42 10.56 3.46
N PHE A 273 0.24 9.41 3.27
CA PHE A 273 -0.21 8.35 2.37
C PHE A 273 -1.14 7.35 3.07
N THR A 274 -1.17 7.38 4.40
CA THR A 274 -1.96 6.47 5.24
C THR A 274 -3.35 7.06 5.54
N ALA A 275 -3.44 8.38 5.71
CA ALA A 275 -4.69 9.09 6.03
C ALA A 275 -5.88 8.81 5.08
N PRO A 276 -5.71 8.74 3.74
CA PRO A 276 -6.82 8.43 2.84
C PRO A 276 -7.43 7.05 3.09
N ILE A 277 -6.58 6.07 3.43
CA ILE A 277 -7.02 4.73 3.77
C ILE A 277 -7.71 4.73 5.13
N ALA A 278 -7.14 5.42 6.14
CA ALA A 278 -7.76 5.54 7.46
C ALA A 278 -9.17 6.15 7.38
N VAL A 279 -9.36 7.23 6.60
CA VAL A 279 -10.67 7.85 6.35
C VAL A 279 -11.64 6.89 5.65
N LEU A 280 -11.20 6.20 4.59
CA LEU A 280 -12.04 5.24 3.88
C LEU A 280 -12.54 4.13 4.81
N LEU A 281 -11.68 3.71 5.75
CA LEU A 281 -11.90 2.63 6.71
C LEU A 281 -12.56 3.06 8.02
N GLU A 282 -12.81 4.35 8.24
CA GLU A 282 -13.36 4.79 9.51
C GLU A 282 -14.75 4.20 9.80
N GLY A 283 -14.93 3.82 11.06
CA GLY A 283 -16.10 3.07 11.54
C GLY A 283 -16.12 1.62 11.06
N ARG A 284 -15.06 1.14 10.40
CA ARG A 284 -14.92 -0.23 9.89
C ARG A 284 -13.84 -0.98 10.67
N ASN A 285 -14.14 -2.22 11.04
CA ASN A 285 -13.20 -3.15 11.66
C ASN A 285 -13.03 -4.35 10.71
N GLU A 286 -11.79 -4.70 10.38
CA GLU A 286 -11.44 -5.78 9.43
C GLU A 286 -12.21 -7.07 9.70
N ALA A 287 -12.24 -7.50 10.97
CA ALA A 287 -12.91 -8.72 11.38
C ALA A 287 -14.42 -8.60 11.22
N MET A 288 -15.05 -7.55 11.75
CA MET A 288 -16.51 -7.38 11.64
C MET A 288 -16.98 -7.21 10.20
N TRP A 289 -16.18 -6.57 9.35
CA TRP A 289 -16.49 -6.31 7.95
C TRP A 289 -16.26 -7.51 7.03
N GLY A 290 -15.16 -8.24 7.23
CA GLY A 290 -14.92 -9.52 6.57
C GLY A 290 -16.08 -10.48 6.80
N LEU A 291 -16.55 -10.54 8.05
CA LEU A 291 -17.70 -11.32 8.49
C LEU A 291 -19.02 -10.82 7.91
N GLN A 292 -19.36 -9.53 8.08
CA GLN A 292 -20.62 -8.97 7.60
C GLN A 292 -20.79 -9.15 6.09
N GLY A 293 -19.72 -8.92 5.31
CA GLY A 293 -19.75 -9.16 3.88
C GLY A 293 -19.79 -10.65 3.52
N PHE A 294 -19.26 -11.54 4.35
CA PHE A 294 -19.37 -12.99 4.16
C PHE A 294 -20.81 -13.49 4.44
N PHE A 295 -21.55 -12.79 5.31
CA PHE A 295 -22.92 -13.14 5.70
C PHE A 295 -24.03 -12.60 4.81
N ASP A 296 -23.80 -11.49 4.12
CA ASP A 296 -24.76 -10.88 3.19
C ASP A 296 -24.23 -10.96 1.75
N ALA A 297 -24.18 -12.19 1.22
CA ALA A 297 -23.68 -12.44 -0.13
C ALA A 297 -24.45 -11.65 -1.21
N ASN A 298 -25.74 -11.41 -1.02
CA ASN A 298 -26.56 -10.66 -1.98
C ASN A 298 -26.22 -9.17 -2.01
N GLU A 299 -26.00 -8.52 -0.86
CA GLU A 299 -25.48 -7.15 -0.82
C GLU A 299 -24.01 -7.08 -1.26
N ARG A 300 -23.22 -8.15 -1.05
CA ARG A 300 -21.81 -8.17 -1.47
C ARG A 300 -21.64 -8.34 -2.97
N ILE A 301 -22.49 -9.10 -3.67
CA ILE A 301 -22.49 -9.16 -5.14
C ILE A 301 -22.65 -7.75 -5.73
N LYS A 302 -23.58 -6.94 -5.19
CA LYS A 302 -23.81 -5.56 -5.63
C LYS A 302 -22.57 -4.67 -5.47
N ASN A 303 -21.73 -4.97 -4.48
CA ASN A 303 -20.50 -4.25 -4.15
C ASN A 303 -19.24 -5.04 -4.55
N SER A 304 -19.38 -6.01 -5.45
CA SER A 304 -18.24 -6.77 -5.99
C SER A 304 -17.74 -6.09 -7.25
N GLY A 305 -16.42 -6.04 -7.42
CA GLY A 305 -15.82 -5.27 -8.49
C GLY A 305 -14.32 -5.10 -8.35
N LEU A 306 -13.74 -4.53 -9.41
CA LEU A 306 -12.38 -4.02 -9.39
C LEU A 306 -12.43 -2.52 -9.07
N TYR A 307 -11.74 -2.10 -8.01
CA TYR A 307 -11.75 -0.70 -7.55
C TYR A 307 -10.36 -0.09 -7.60
N LEU A 308 -10.25 1.09 -8.20
CA LEU A 308 -9.04 1.91 -8.15
C LEU A 308 -8.91 2.61 -6.79
N THR A 309 -7.67 2.83 -6.38
CA THR A 309 -7.33 3.57 -5.14
C THR A 309 -6.99 5.04 -5.41
N GLU A 310 -6.91 5.44 -6.68
CA GLU A 310 -6.52 6.76 -7.18
C GLU A 310 -7.07 6.93 -8.61
N PRO A 311 -7.10 8.14 -9.20
CA PRO A 311 -7.53 8.33 -10.58
C PRO A 311 -6.71 7.49 -11.56
N TYR A 312 -7.37 6.84 -12.52
CA TYR A 312 -6.70 5.99 -13.51
C TYR A 312 -5.58 6.75 -14.25
N ASP A 313 -4.42 6.13 -14.37
CA ASP A 313 -3.27 6.67 -15.11
C ASP A 313 -2.83 5.69 -16.21
N PRO A 314 -3.03 6.04 -17.50
CA PRO A 314 -2.73 5.15 -18.63
C PRO A 314 -1.23 4.87 -18.80
N LYS A 315 -0.34 5.56 -18.05
CA LYS A 315 1.11 5.37 -18.15
C LYS A 315 1.68 4.46 -17.07
N ARG A 316 0.90 4.16 -16.02
CA ARG A 316 1.36 3.35 -14.89
C ARG A 316 0.90 1.90 -15.02
N ILE A 317 1.75 0.99 -14.58
CA ILE A 317 1.52 -0.46 -14.57
C ILE A 317 0.50 -0.78 -13.47
N PRO A 318 -0.67 -1.36 -13.80
CA PRO A 318 -1.63 -1.76 -12.78
C PRO A 318 -1.09 -2.91 -11.93
N VAL A 319 -1.31 -2.80 -10.62
CA VAL A 319 -1.10 -3.86 -9.63
C VAL A 319 -2.46 -4.22 -9.04
N VAL A 320 -2.99 -5.37 -9.47
CA VAL A 320 -4.29 -5.86 -9.01
C VAL A 320 -4.10 -6.75 -7.78
N LEU A 321 -4.65 -6.30 -6.65
CA LEU A 321 -4.58 -6.98 -5.36
C LEU A 321 -5.87 -7.75 -5.06
N ILE A 322 -5.74 -9.05 -4.77
CA ILE A 322 -6.88 -9.98 -4.63
C ILE A 322 -6.88 -10.62 -3.24
N HIS A 323 -7.90 -10.35 -2.43
CA HIS A 323 -8.00 -10.87 -1.05
C HIS A 323 -8.45 -12.34 -1.00
N GLY A 324 -8.21 -13.00 0.15
CA GLY A 324 -8.56 -14.40 0.40
C GLY A 324 -9.95 -14.66 1.01
N LEU A 325 -10.14 -15.89 1.50
CA LEU A 325 -11.36 -16.37 2.15
C LEU A 325 -11.65 -15.64 3.47
N VAL A 326 -12.93 -15.30 3.74
CA VAL A 326 -13.39 -14.50 4.91
C VAL A 326 -12.65 -13.15 5.07
N SER A 327 -11.98 -12.69 4.02
CA SER A 327 -11.25 -11.43 3.98
C SER A 327 -11.99 -10.37 3.16
N VAL A 328 -11.49 -9.13 3.20
CA VAL A 328 -11.93 -7.96 2.41
C VAL A 328 -10.67 -7.17 2.00
N PRO A 329 -10.76 -6.23 1.03
CA PRO A 329 -9.60 -5.46 0.56
C PRO A 329 -8.82 -4.69 1.64
N ILE A 330 -9.39 -4.54 2.84
CA ILE A 330 -8.75 -3.86 3.98
C ILE A 330 -7.38 -4.44 4.35
N ILE A 331 -7.10 -5.71 4.03
CA ILE A 331 -5.81 -6.34 4.31
C ILE A 331 -4.63 -5.64 3.63
N TRP A 332 -4.91 -4.86 2.58
CA TRP A 332 -3.91 -4.09 1.83
C TRP A 332 -3.62 -2.71 2.44
N ARG A 333 -4.23 -2.38 3.59
CA ARG A 333 -4.17 -1.04 4.22
C ARG A 333 -2.76 -0.55 4.56
N ASP A 334 -1.82 -1.47 4.78
CA ASP A 334 -0.42 -1.14 5.06
C ASP A 334 0.46 -1.26 3.80
N ILE A 335 0.08 -2.11 2.84
CA ILE A 335 0.84 -2.33 1.60
C ILE A 335 0.68 -1.13 0.65
N ILE A 336 -0.56 -0.67 0.42
CA ILE A 336 -0.80 0.42 -0.54
C ILE A 336 -0.05 1.71 -0.12
N PRO A 337 -0.19 2.24 1.11
CA PRO A 337 0.58 3.41 1.57
C PRO A 337 2.09 3.19 1.55
N SER A 338 2.56 1.98 1.85
CA SER A 338 4.00 1.67 1.81
C SER A 338 4.58 1.77 0.41
N PHE A 339 3.81 1.47 -0.63
CA PHE A 339 4.25 1.61 -2.02
C PHE A 339 4.02 3.03 -2.56
N THR A 340 2.90 3.65 -2.26
CA THR A 340 2.56 4.98 -2.78
C THR A 340 3.40 6.09 -2.15
N SER A 341 3.99 5.85 -0.97
CA SER A 341 4.97 6.74 -0.35
C SER A 341 6.36 6.70 -0.99
N GLU A 342 6.68 5.66 -1.76
CA GLU A 342 7.97 5.47 -2.42
C GLU A 342 7.97 6.04 -3.85
N PRO A 343 8.70 7.14 -4.14
CA PRO A 343 8.61 7.86 -5.41
C PRO A 343 8.88 7.02 -6.66
N GLU A 344 9.82 6.08 -6.57
CA GLU A 344 10.17 5.21 -7.71
C GLU A 344 9.06 4.20 -8.05
N LEU A 345 8.23 3.85 -7.05
CA LEU A 345 7.13 2.90 -7.19
C LEU A 345 5.85 3.63 -7.57
N SER A 346 5.51 4.70 -6.87
CA SER A 346 4.29 5.48 -7.09
C SER A 346 4.18 6.06 -8.51
N THR A 347 5.31 6.42 -9.12
CA THR A 347 5.38 6.95 -10.49
C THR A 347 5.28 5.87 -11.57
N ARG A 348 5.44 4.59 -11.22
CA ARG A 348 5.44 3.47 -12.18
C ARG A 348 4.25 2.53 -12.02
N TYR A 349 3.73 2.41 -10.81
CA TYR A 349 2.69 1.45 -10.46
C TYR A 349 1.45 2.16 -9.94
N GLN A 350 0.29 1.59 -10.24
CA GLN A 350 -1.01 2.05 -9.76
C GLN A 350 -1.80 0.85 -9.23
N PHE A 351 -2.38 0.99 -8.03
CA PHE A 351 -3.08 -0.11 -7.38
C PHE A 351 -4.56 -0.17 -7.75
N MET A 352 -5.04 -1.41 -7.92
CA MET A 352 -6.45 -1.75 -8.02
C MET A 352 -6.73 -2.89 -7.05
N VAL A 353 -7.87 -2.87 -6.36
CA VAL A 353 -8.27 -3.93 -5.44
C VAL A 353 -9.49 -4.65 -5.98
N PHE A 354 -9.44 -5.98 -6.00
CA PHE A 354 -10.59 -6.80 -6.34
C PHE A 354 -11.34 -7.20 -5.07
N THR A 355 -12.65 -6.93 -5.05
CA THR A 355 -13.56 -7.37 -4.00
C THR A 355 -14.63 -8.28 -4.58
N TYR A 356 -14.89 -9.36 -3.86
CA TYR A 356 -15.86 -10.38 -4.25
C TYR A 356 -16.41 -11.07 -3.00
N PRO A 357 -17.53 -11.81 -3.10
CA PRO A 357 -18.03 -12.61 -2.00
C PRO A 357 -17.11 -13.83 -1.89
N SER A 358 -16.22 -13.83 -0.90
CA SER A 358 -15.25 -14.92 -0.76
C SER A 358 -15.88 -16.25 -0.34
N SER A 359 -17.18 -16.30 -0.06
CA SER A 359 -17.95 -17.54 0.12
C SER A 359 -18.29 -18.26 -1.20
N TYR A 360 -18.10 -17.59 -2.34
CA TYR A 360 -18.39 -18.16 -3.66
C TYR A 360 -17.35 -19.22 -4.05
N PRO A 361 -17.76 -20.28 -4.78
CA PRO A 361 -16.79 -21.22 -5.29
C PRO A 361 -15.79 -20.53 -6.22
N ILE A 362 -14.61 -21.13 -6.33
CA ILE A 362 -13.46 -20.50 -6.98
C ILE A 362 -13.74 -20.22 -8.46
N ALA A 363 -14.49 -21.09 -9.14
CA ALA A 363 -14.79 -20.95 -10.56
C ALA A 363 -15.68 -19.71 -10.83
N GLU A 364 -16.71 -19.47 -10.02
CA GLU A 364 -17.53 -18.25 -10.11
C GLU A 364 -16.74 -17.00 -9.76
N SER A 365 -15.93 -17.06 -8.69
CA SER A 365 -15.09 -15.93 -8.28
C SER A 365 -14.05 -15.57 -9.36
N ALA A 366 -13.49 -16.57 -10.04
CA ALA A 366 -12.54 -16.38 -11.13
C ALA A 366 -13.22 -15.84 -12.40
N LEU A 367 -14.44 -16.29 -12.70
CA LEU A 367 -15.24 -15.71 -13.79
C LEU A 367 -15.52 -14.24 -13.53
N LEU A 368 -16.00 -13.89 -12.33
CA LEU A 368 -16.26 -12.51 -11.95
C LEU A 368 -15.00 -11.64 -12.07
N LEU A 369 -13.85 -12.12 -11.59
CA LEU A 369 -12.58 -11.39 -11.74
C LEU A 369 -12.25 -11.10 -13.21
N ARG A 370 -12.39 -12.09 -14.10
CA ARG A 370 -12.14 -11.91 -15.54
C ARG A 370 -13.12 -10.93 -16.18
N GLU A 371 -14.39 -10.98 -15.79
CA GLU A 371 -15.42 -10.04 -16.27
C GLU A 371 -15.15 -8.60 -15.82
N GLN A 372 -14.72 -8.41 -14.56
CA GLN A 372 -14.38 -7.09 -14.04
C GLN A 372 -13.11 -6.52 -14.69
N LEU A 373 -12.10 -7.35 -14.97
CA LEU A 373 -10.92 -6.93 -15.74
C LEU A 373 -11.27 -6.55 -17.18
N ALA A 374 -12.13 -7.33 -17.84
CA ALA A 374 -12.61 -7.01 -19.18
C ALA A 374 -13.42 -5.70 -19.20
N ALA A 375 -14.29 -5.50 -18.22
CA ALA A 375 -15.05 -4.27 -18.06
C ALA A 375 -14.15 -3.05 -17.80
N ALA A 376 -13.11 -3.20 -16.98
CA ALA A 376 -12.15 -2.14 -16.71
C ALA A 376 -11.38 -1.74 -17.98
N ARG A 377 -10.93 -2.71 -18.78
CA ARG A 377 -10.29 -2.44 -20.08
C ARG A 377 -11.22 -1.73 -21.04
N ALA A 378 -12.46 -2.22 -21.18
CA ALA A 378 -13.44 -1.58 -22.05
C ALA A 378 -13.74 -0.12 -21.66
N HIS A 379 -13.57 0.23 -20.38
CA HIS A 379 -13.82 1.58 -19.88
C HIS A 379 -12.58 2.49 -19.95
N PHE A 380 -11.42 2.00 -19.54
CA PHE A 380 -10.21 2.81 -19.39
C PHE A 380 -9.22 2.71 -20.56
N ASP A 381 -9.20 1.56 -21.24
CA ASP A 381 -8.21 1.24 -22.28
C ASP A 381 -8.90 0.52 -23.47
N PRO A 382 -9.88 1.18 -24.14
CA PRO A 382 -10.66 0.57 -25.21
C PRO A 382 -9.81 0.23 -26.46
N GLU A 383 -8.74 0.98 -26.70
CA GLU A 383 -7.79 0.74 -27.80
C GLU A 383 -6.77 -0.35 -27.47
N GLY A 384 -6.70 -0.77 -26.19
CA GLY A 384 -5.81 -1.81 -25.71
C GLY A 384 -4.35 -1.41 -25.81
N ASP A 385 -4.04 -0.12 -25.62
CA ASP A 385 -2.71 0.45 -25.71
C ASP A 385 -2.02 0.82 -24.40
N ASP A 386 -2.78 0.86 -23.32
CA ASP A 386 -2.26 1.07 -21.98
C ASP A 386 -1.60 -0.19 -21.39
N PRO A 387 -0.79 -0.04 -20.31
CA PRO A 387 -0.35 -1.16 -19.50
C PRO A 387 -1.50 -2.04 -18.97
N LEU A 388 -2.72 -1.52 -18.79
CA LEU A 388 -3.88 -2.33 -18.35
C LEU A 388 -4.21 -3.50 -19.30
N SER A 389 -3.98 -3.35 -20.60
CA SER A 389 -4.16 -4.43 -21.58
C SER A 389 -2.86 -5.13 -21.99
N ARG A 390 -1.68 -4.62 -21.59
CA ARG A 390 -0.38 -5.09 -22.12
C ARG A 390 0.64 -5.55 -21.07
N ASN A 391 0.58 -4.96 -19.88
CA ASN A 391 1.57 -5.12 -18.82
C ASN A 391 0.96 -4.88 -17.44
N MET A 392 0.51 -5.95 -16.79
CA MET A 392 -0.12 -5.93 -15.48
C MET A 392 0.60 -6.86 -14.49
N VAL A 393 0.62 -6.45 -13.22
CA VAL A 393 1.01 -7.26 -12.08
C VAL A 393 -0.25 -7.68 -11.31
N VAL A 394 -0.32 -8.95 -10.92
CA VAL A 394 -1.42 -9.48 -10.10
C VAL A 394 -0.85 -10.10 -8.83
N ALA A 395 -1.44 -9.80 -7.68
CA ALA A 395 -1.03 -10.38 -6.41
C ALA A 395 -2.24 -10.87 -5.62
N GLY A 396 -2.18 -12.10 -5.13
CA GLY A 396 -3.31 -12.74 -4.44
C GLY A 396 -2.89 -13.36 -3.12
N HIS A 397 -3.65 -13.07 -2.06
CA HIS A 397 -3.49 -13.70 -0.75
C HIS A 397 -4.44 -14.89 -0.58
N SER A 398 -3.93 -16.03 -0.11
CA SER A 398 -4.71 -17.22 0.22
C SER A 398 -5.57 -17.67 -0.98
N MET A 399 -6.89 -17.82 -0.81
CA MET A 399 -7.82 -18.10 -1.92
C MET A 399 -7.71 -17.08 -3.08
N GLY A 400 -7.37 -15.83 -2.78
CA GLY A 400 -7.10 -14.82 -3.79
C GLY A 400 -5.89 -15.17 -4.67
N GLY A 401 -4.91 -15.88 -4.13
CA GLY A 401 -3.79 -16.45 -4.89
C GLY A 401 -4.22 -17.55 -5.87
N ILE A 402 -5.30 -18.30 -5.57
CA ILE A 402 -5.89 -19.25 -6.53
C ILE A 402 -6.58 -18.50 -7.67
N LEU A 403 -7.28 -17.41 -7.37
CA LEU A 403 -7.82 -16.53 -8.41
C LEU A 403 -6.71 -15.93 -9.27
N THR A 404 -5.60 -15.48 -8.66
CA THR A 404 -4.39 -15.07 -9.38
C THR A 404 -3.85 -16.19 -10.27
N HIS A 405 -3.85 -17.45 -9.80
CA HIS A 405 -3.38 -18.60 -10.57
C HIS A 405 -4.25 -18.80 -11.83
N THR A 406 -5.58 -18.61 -11.73
CA THR A 406 -6.47 -18.68 -12.91
C THR A 406 -6.19 -17.63 -13.99
N LEU A 407 -5.53 -16.52 -13.65
CA LEU A 407 -5.15 -15.49 -14.62
C LEU A 407 -3.85 -15.81 -15.37
N VAL A 408 -3.09 -16.81 -14.92
CA VAL A 408 -1.77 -17.14 -15.52
C VAL A 408 -1.67 -18.59 -15.99
N ALA A 409 -2.57 -19.47 -15.56
CA ALA A 409 -2.65 -20.85 -16.02
C ALA A 409 -3.38 -20.96 -17.37
N ASP A 410 -2.86 -21.80 -18.26
CA ASP A 410 -3.56 -22.27 -19.47
C ASP A 410 -4.34 -23.55 -19.14
N ILE A 411 -5.62 -23.38 -18.77
CA ILE A 411 -6.43 -24.47 -18.23
C ILE A 411 -6.81 -25.50 -19.30
N GLY A 412 -6.85 -25.11 -20.58
CA GLY A 412 -7.37 -25.94 -21.68
C GLY A 412 -8.65 -26.68 -21.31
N ASP A 413 -8.63 -28.01 -21.44
CA ASP A 413 -9.73 -28.90 -21.03
C ASP A 413 -9.51 -29.53 -19.65
N ASN A 414 -8.44 -29.18 -18.94
CA ASN A 414 -8.00 -29.90 -17.73
C ASN A 414 -9.07 -29.89 -16.64
N LEU A 415 -9.79 -28.79 -16.48
CA LEU A 415 -10.88 -28.69 -15.50
C LEU A 415 -12.09 -29.54 -15.89
N TRP A 416 -12.48 -29.53 -17.17
CA TRP A 416 -13.57 -30.35 -17.66
C TRP A 416 -13.27 -31.86 -17.55
N LYS A 417 -12.01 -32.26 -17.81
CA LYS A 417 -11.56 -33.66 -17.73
C LYS A 417 -11.68 -34.28 -16.33
N VAL A 418 -11.73 -33.44 -15.28
CA VAL A 418 -12.02 -33.90 -13.92
C VAL A 418 -13.47 -34.38 -13.82
N PHE A 419 -14.40 -33.75 -14.53
CA PHE A 419 -15.82 -34.07 -14.49
C PHE A 419 -16.23 -35.12 -15.54
N SER A 420 -15.66 -35.10 -16.74
CA SER A 420 -16.04 -36.01 -17.83
C SER A 420 -14.91 -36.29 -18.81
N ASP A 421 -14.91 -37.47 -19.43
CA ASP A 421 -14.07 -37.78 -20.59
C ASP A 421 -14.74 -37.40 -21.93
N GLU A 422 -16.06 -37.21 -21.92
CA GLU A 422 -16.82 -36.83 -23.12
C GLU A 422 -16.58 -35.35 -23.46
N PRO A 423 -16.57 -34.95 -24.75
CA PRO A 423 -16.44 -33.54 -25.14
C PRO A 423 -17.53 -32.68 -24.50
N PHE A 424 -17.19 -31.52 -23.94
CA PHE A 424 -18.20 -30.62 -23.33
C PHE A 424 -19.32 -30.22 -24.31
N ASP A 425 -19.02 -30.17 -25.61
CA ASP A 425 -20.00 -29.88 -26.65
C ASP A 425 -21.07 -30.96 -26.83
N SER A 426 -20.81 -32.22 -26.48
CA SER A 426 -21.80 -33.31 -26.58
C SER A 426 -22.77 -33.35 -25.39
N VAL A 427 -22.51 -32.58 -24.33
CA VAL A 427 -23.35 -32.50 -23.12
C VAL A 427 -24.66 -31.79 -23.45
N ASP A 428 -25.78 -32.48 -23.23
CA ASP A 428 -27.12 -31.95 -23.46
C ASP A 428 -27.62 -31.16 -22.23
N ILE A 429 -27.46 -29.84 -22.29
CA ILE A 429 -27.87 -28.85 -21.29
C ILE A 429 -28.34 -27.58 -21.99
N ASP A 430 -29.23 -26.83 -21.33
CA ASP A 430 -29.75 -25.55 -21.82
C ASP A 430 -28.63 -24.64 -22.36
N PRO A 431 -28.75 -24.04 -23.57
CA PRO A 431 -27.67 -23.27 -24.21
C PRO A 431 -27.14 -22.09 -23.39
N VAL A 432 -28.02 -21.33 -22.70
CA VAL A 432 -27.60 -20.16 -21.91
C VAL A 432 -26.78 -20.61 -20.70
N ARG A 433 -27.24 -21.69 -20.06
CA ARG A 433 -26.54 -22.31 -18.94
C ARG A 433 -25.23 -22.96 -19.39
N LYS A 434 -25.22 -23.65 -20.53
CA LYS A 434 -24.03 -24.27 -21.13
C LYS A 434 -22.95 -23.24 -21.38
N GLU A 435 -23.31 -22.04 -21.85
CA GLU A 435 -22.36 -20.94 -22.04
C GLU A 435 -21.84 -20.39 -20.71
N THR A 436 -22.70 -20.28 -19.70
CA THR A 436 -22.28 -19.87 -18.34
C THR A 436 -21.25 -20.84 -17.75
N ILE A 437 -21.55 -22.14 -17.84
CA ILE A 437 -20.65 -23.20 -17.38
C ILE A 437 -19.37 -23.18 -18.22
N ARG A 438 -19.45 -22.97 -19.54
CA ARG A 438 -18.28 -22.88 -20.41
C ARG A 438 -17.32 -21.81 -19.92
N LYS A 439 -17.81 -20.60 -19.62
CA LYS A 439 -16.98 -19.48 -19.14
C LYS A 439 -16.32 -19.74 -17.79
N MET A 440 -16.91 -20.59 -16.97
CA MET A 440 -16.33 -21.03 -15.69
C MET A 440 -15.24 -22.09 -15.89
N LEU A 441 -15.45 -23.04 -16.79
CA LEU A 441 -14.59 -24.22 -16.94
C LEU A 441 -13.46 -24.04 -17.97
N PHE A 442 -13.69 -23.22 -19.00
CA PHE A 442 -12.77 -23.01 -20.11
C PHE A 442 -12.38 -21.53 -20.17
N PHE A 443 -11.15 -21.23 -19.80
CA PHE A 443 -10.61 -19.88 -19.80
C PHE A 443 -9.14 -19.86 -20.21
N LYS A 444 -8.70 -18.75 -20.77
CA LYS A 444 -7.29 -18.53 -21.12
C LYS A 444 -6.61 -17.67 -20.07
N PRO A 445 -5.28 -17.78 -19.93
CA PRO A 445 -4.54 -16.85 -19.09
C PRO A 445 -4.70 -15.44 -19.65
N ASP A 446 -4.74 -14.46 -18.76
CA ASP A 446 -4.95 -13.07 -19.10
C ASP A 446 -3.78 -12.54 -19.95
N PRO A 447 -4.05 -11.87 -21.09
CA PRO A 447 -3.01 -11.45 -22.02
C PRO A 447 -2.11 -10.34 -21.45
N ALA A 448 -2.63 -9.49 -20.55
CA ALA A 448 -1.91 -8.36 -19.98
C ALA A 448 -0.98 -8.76 -18.83
N VAL A 449 -1.31 -9.85 -18.12
CA VAL A 449 -0.51 -10.29 -16.96
C VAL A 449 0.90 -10.69 -17.40
N ARG A 450 1.89 -10.01 -16.82
CA ARG A 450 3.34 -10.28 -16.99
C ARG A 450 3.97 -10.80 -15.71
N ARG A 451 3.42 -10.44 -14.54
CA ARG A 451 3.92 -10.89 -13.25
C ARG A 451 2.80 -11.31 -12.31
N ALA A 452 2.98 -12.45 -11.63
CA ALA A 452 2.09 -12.91 -10.58
C ALA A 452 2.82 -13.04 -9.24
N ILE A 453 2.15 -12.70 -8.15
CA ILE A 453 2.67 -12.85 -6.78
C ILE A 453 1.65 -13.63 -5.95
N PHE A 454 2.04 -14.80 -5.49
CA PHE A 454 1.22 -15.66 -4.64
C PHE A 454 1.62 -15.46 -3.19
N ILE A 455 0.66 -15.15 -2.32
CA ILE A 455 0.91 -14.92 -0.89
C ILE A 455 0.11 -15.95 -0.10
N SER A 456 0.77 -16.95 0.48
CA SER A 456 0.13 -18.07 1.20
C SER A 456 -0.99 -18.76 0.38
N ALA A 457 -0.82 -18.89 -0.94
CA ALA A 457 -1.84 -19.44 -1.82
C ALA A 457 -1.89 -20.97 -1.70
N PRO A 458 -3.05 -21.63 -1.52
CA PRO A 458 -3.13 -23.09 -1.40
C PRO A 458 -3.24 -23.76 -2.79
N HIS A 459 -2.19 -23.71 -3.61
CA HIS A 459 -2.24 -24.18 -5.01
C HIS A 459 -2.64 -25.64 -5.16
N ARG A 460 -2.37 -26.47 -4.15
CA ARG A 460 -2.76 -27.88 -4.09
C ARG A 460 -3.83 -28.17 -3.03
N GLY A 461 -4.52 -27.12 -2.57
CA GLY A 461 -5.56 -27.16 -1.54
C GLY A 461 -5.01 -27.13 -0.12
N ALA A 462 -5.87 -26.90 0.87
CA ALA A 462 -5.51 -26.83 2.28
C ALA A 462 -6.41 -27.75 3.10
N LYS A 463 -5.82 -28.53 4.02
CA LYS A 463 -6.60 -29.48 4.84
C LYS A 463 -7.52 -28.73 5.81
N MET A 464 -8.83 -28.85 5.59
CA MET A 464 -9.82 -28.14 6.39
C MET A 464 -10.09 -28.73 7.78
N ALA A 465 -9.95 -30.05 7.93
CA ALA A 465 -10.41 -30.78 9.12
C ALA A 465 -9.45 -30.70 10.32
N GLU A 466 -8.18 -30.33 10.10
CA GLU A 466 -7.20 -30.14 11.17
C GLU A 466 -7.10 -28.66 11.55
N SER A 467 -8.16 -28.13 12.18
CA SER A 467 -8.20 -26.92 13.02
C SER A 467 -7.76 -25.54 12.42
N GLY A 468 -7.11 -25.46 11.26
CA GLY A 468 -6.45 -24.24 10.77
C GLY A 468 -7.39 -23.21 10.15
N LEU A 469 -7.98 -23.51 8.99
CA LEU A 469 -8.87 -22.59 8.27
C LEU A 469 -10.18 -22.31 9.05
N VAL A 470 -10.77 -23.35 9.66
CA VAL A 470 -11.95 -23.20 10.55
C VAL A 470 -11.57 -22.49 11.85
N GLY A 471 -10.33 -22.63 12.34
CA GLY A 471 -9.81 -21.93 13.52
C GLY A 471 -9.53 -20.43 13.29
N LEU A 472 -9.07 -20.07 12.09
CA LEU A 472 -8.97 -18.68 11.62
C LEU A 472 -10.36 -18.02 11.59
N ILE A 473 -11.35 -18.77 11.12
CA ILE A 473 -12.76 -18.35 11.03
C ILE A 473 -13.43 -18.32 12.43
N SER A 474 -13.06 -19.20 13.37
CA SER A 474 -13.70 -19.29 14.70
C SER A 474 -13.17 -18.31 15.75
N ARG A 475 -11.94 -17.79 15.57
CA ARG A 475 -11.36 -16.73 16.44
C ARG A 475 -12.11 -15.41 16.38
N THR A 476 -12.92 -15.20 15.34
CA THR A 476 -13.83 -14.07 15.23
C THR A 476 -15.19 -14.44 15.82
N ALA A 477 -15.42 -14.07 17.08
CA ALA A 477 -16.59 -14.47 17.85
C ALA A 477 -17.92 -14.15 17.13
N LYS A 478 -18.80 -15.17 17.04
CA LYS A 478 -20.19 -15.19 16.53
C LYS A 478 -20.38 -15.37 15.01
N LEU A 479 -19.90 -16.49 14.46
CA LEU A 479 -20.37 -16.99 13.15
C LEU A 479 -21.37 -18.14 13.28
N PRO A 480 -22.56 -18.07 12.66
CA PRO A 480 -23.38 -19.25 12.38
C PRO A 480 -22.69 -20.15 11.34
N MET A 481 -22.44 -21.41 11.69
CA MET A 481 -21.79 -22.40 10.79
C MET A 481 -22.55 -22.66 9.48
N ASP A 482 -23.85 -22.35 9.45
CA ASP A 482 -24.72 -22.61 8.30
C ASP A 482 -24.40 -21.72 7.08
N ILE A 483 -23.68 -20.61 7.24
CA ILE A 483 -23.38 -19.64 6.16
C ILE A 483 -22.08 -19.98 5.40
N LEU A 484 -21.20 -20.81 5.98
CA LEU A 484 -20.09 -21.44 5.24
C LEU A 484 -20.59 -22.35 4.11
N ASN A 485 -21.89 -22.65 4.10
CA ASN A 485 -22.62 -23.43 3.11
C ASN A 485 -23.48 -22.55 2.18
N SER A 486 -23.09 -21.29 1.90
CA SER A 486 -23.73 -20.50 0.84
C SER A 486 -23.38 -21.10 -0.53
N THR A 487 -24.37 -21.66 -1.21
CA THR A 487 -24.15 -22.59 -2.32
C THR A 487 -24.81 -22.12 -3.60
N THR A 488 -24.06 -22.12 -4.69
CA THR A 488 -24.56 -21.96 -6.05
C THR A 488 -24.80 -23.35 -6.65
N ASN A 489 -25.99 -23.60 -7.20
CA ASN A 489 -26.26 -24.84 -7.93
C ASN A 489 -25.65 -24.72 -9.33
N VAL A 490 -24.45 -25.25 -9.54
CA VAL A 490 -23.81 -25.22 -10.87
C VAL A 490 -24.54 -26.15 -11.85
N ILE A 491 -24.92 -27.37 -11.43
CA ILE A 491 -25.70 -28.37 -12.18
C ILE A 491 -26.75 -29.01 -11.23
N ASN A 492 -27.98 -29.26 -11.70
CA ASN A 492 -29.00 -29.93 -10.86
C ASN A 492 -28.71 -31.46 -10.79
N PRO A 493 -28.86 -32.13 -9.63
CA PRO A 493 -28.78 -33.59 -9.49
C PRO A 493 -29.37 -34.43 -10.64
N ASP A 494 -30.54 -34.06 -11.16
CA ASP A 494 -31.21 -34.79 -12.25
C ASP A 494 -30.44 -34.70 -13.59
N GLU A 495 -29.73 -33.61 -13.82
CA GLU A 495 -28.86 -33.40 -14.99
C GLU A 495 -27.52 -34.11 -14.79
N ALA A 496 -26.93 -34.03 -13.59
CA ALA A 496 -25.67 -34.69 -13.26
C ALA A 496 -25.76 -36.23 -13.45
N ALA A 497 -26.90 -36.82 -13.06
CA ALA A 497 -27.17 -38.23 -13.24
C ALA A 497 -27.35 -38.63 -14.74
N ARG A 498 -27.89 -37.74 -15.57
CA ARG A 498 -28.03 -37.96 -17.04
C ARG A 498 -26.70 -37.87 -17.78
N LEU A 499 -25.75 -37.09 -17.26
CA LEU A 499 -24.49 -36.74 -17.93
C LEU A 499 -23.32 -37.70 -17.63
N HIS A 500 -23.54 -38.78 -16.87
CA HIS A 500 -22.51 -39.78 -16.50
C HIS A 500 -21.19 -39.17 -15.99
N LEU A 501 -21.27 -38.07 -15.24
CA LEU A 501 -20.08 -37.36 -14.77
C LEU A 501 -19.31 -38.22 -13.75
N LYS A 502 -17.98 -38.17 -13.83
CA LYS A 502 -17.04 -38.87 -12.93
C LYS A 502 -17.13 -38.40 -11.48
N VAL A 503 -17.57 -37.16 -11.29
CA VAL A 503 -17.74 -36.52 -9.99
C VAL A 503 -19.21 -36.12 -9.86
N SER A 504 -19.80 -36.49 -8.72
CA SER A 504 -21.19 -36.17 -8.41
C SER A 504 -21.36 -34.66 -8.22
N LEU A 505 -22.06 -34.00 -9.15
CA LEU A 505 -22.39 -32.56 -9.09
C LEU A 505 -23.66 -32.26 -8.27
N ASP A 506 -24.25 -33.29 -7.66
CA ASP A 506 -25.43 -33.19 -6.77
C ASP A 506 -25.13 -32.48 -5.44
N LYS A 507 -23.85 -32.38 -5.07
CA LYS A 507 -23.39 -31.69 -3.87
C LYS A 507 -23.07 -30.24 -4.19
N LYS A 508 -23.92 -29.37 -3.68
CA LYS A 508 -23.65 -27.96 -3.40
C LYS A 508 -22.17 -27.71 -3.03
N VAL A 509 -21.41 -27.05 -3.92
CA VAL A 509 -19.99 -26.74 -3.72
C VAL A 509 -19.86 -25.37 -3.06
N THR A 510 -19.04 -25.26 -2.02
CA THR A 510 -18.72 -24.00 -1.34
C THR A 510 -17.31 -23.53 -1.71
N ALA A 511 -16.96 -22.26 -1.42
CA ALA A 511 -15.58 -21.78 -1.51
C ALA A 511 -14.59 -22.68 -0.76
N VAL A 512 -15.02 -23.10 0.43
CA VAL A 512 -14.26 -23.92 1.36
C VAL A 512 -13.99 -25.31 0.77
N GLN A 513 -15.01 -25.97 0.22
CA GLN A 513 -14.84 -27.27 -0.48
C GLN A 513 -14.00 -27.14 -1.76
N SER A 514 -14.05 -25.97 -2.42
CA SER A 514 -13.22 -25.71 -3.61
C SER A 514 -11.73 -25.61 -3.30
N LEU A 515 -11.37 -25.44 -2.02
CA LEU A 515 -10.00 -25.34 -1.52
C LEU A 515 -9.47 -26.64 -0.93
N GLU A 516 -10.25 -27.71 -0.88
CA GLU A 516 -9.78 -29.00 -0.35
C GLU A 516 -8.73 -29.63 -1.27
N PRO A 517 -7.72 -30.33 -0.71
CA PRO A 517 -6.80 -31.11 -1.51
C PRO A 517 -7.55 -32.09 -2.41
N GLY A 518 -7.27 -32.02 -3.71
CA GLY A 518 -7.93 -32.85 -4.70
C GLY A 518 -9.28 -32.33 -5.23
N ALA A 519 -9.73 -31.14 -4.81
CA ALA A 519 -10.87 -30.47 -5.40
C ALA A 519 -10.65 -30.25 -6.92
N PRO A 520 -11.72 -30.23 -7.75
CA PRO A 520 -11.57 -30.20 -9.21
C PRO A 520 -10.74 -29.04 -9.76
N VAL A 521 -10.98 -27.82 -9.27
CA VAL A 521 -10.25 -26.62 -9.70
C VAL A 521 -8.77 -26.68 -9.33
N VAL A 522 -8.47 -27.20 -8.13
CA VAL A 522 -7.10 -27.36 -7.61
C VAL A 522 -6.34 -28.37 -8.46
N LYS A 523 -6.91 -29.55 -8.71
CA LYS A 523 -6.31 -30.59 -9.57
C LYS A 523 -6.06 -30.09 -10.99
N ALA A 524 -7.02 -29.35 -11.55
CA ALA A 524 -6.91 -28.82 -12.89
C ALA A 524 -5.80 -27.78 -12.99
N LEU A 525 -5.70 -26.87 -12.02
CA LEU A 525 -4.65 -25.85 -11.99
C LEU A 525 -3.26 -26.48 -11.77
N GLU A 526 -3.13 -27.50 -10.92
CA GLU A 526 -1.85 -28.17 -10.65
C GLU A 526 -1.19 -28.75 -11.91
N VAL A 527 -1.99 -29.30 -12.83
CA VAL A 527 -1.48 -29.90 -14.08
C VAL A 527 -1.44 -28.91 -15.26
N SER A 528 -1.90 -27.67 -15.06
CA SER A 528 -1.99 -26.68 -16.12
C SER A 528 -0.71 -25.86 -16.22
N PRO A 529 -0.11 -25.74 -17.42
CA PRO A 529 1.10 -24.95 -17.58
C PRO A 529 0.80 -23.46 -17.43
N TYR A 530 1.80 -22.71 -16.97
CA TYR A 530 1.74 -21.26 -16.91
C TYR A 530 1.93 -20.68 -18.31
N LYS A 531 1.27 -19.55 -18.59
CA LYS A 531 1.47 -18.76 -19.80
C LYS A 531 2.95 -18.43 -19.99
N LYS A 532 3.46 -18.71 -21.18
CA LYS A 532 4.87 -18.44 -21.53
C LYS A 532 5.22 -16.96 -21.31
N GLY A 533 6.34 -16.72 -20.61
CA GLY A 533 6.87 -15.38 -20.35
C GLY A 533 6.24 -14.65 -19.16
N VAL A 534 5.30 -15.26 -18.45
CA VAL A 534 4.88 -14.77 -17.13
C VAL A 534 5.96 -15.12 -16.11
N ILE A 535 6.33 -14.14 -15.29
CA ILE A 535 7.22 -14.33 -14.15
C ILE A 535 6.34 -14.44 -12.90
N TYR A 536 6.56 -15.43 -12.03
CA TYR A 536 5.78 -15.59 -10.81
C TYR A 536 6.66 -15.76 -9.59
N HIS A 537 6.12 -15.34 -8.44
CA HIS A 537 6.80 -15.33 -7.15
C HIS A 537 5.88 -15.90 -6.08
N SER A 538 6.45 -16.54 -5.07
CA SER A 538 5.74 -17.07 -3.91
C SER A 538 6.23 -16.40 -2.63
N ILE A 539 5.29 -16.02 -1.77
CA ILE A 539 5.52 -15.57 -0.39
C ILE A 539 4.74 -16.52 0.50
N ILE A 540 5.42 -17.35 1.28
CA ILE A 540 4.82 -18.45 2.03
C ILE A 540 5.01 -18.18 3.52
N GLY A 541 3.94 -18.23 4.30
CA GLY A 541 4.06 -18.14 5.76
C GLY A 541 4.59 -19.46 6.36
N ASP A 542 5.42 -19.35 7.37
CA ASP A 542 5.83 -20.42 8.27
C ASP A 542 5.73 -19.91 9.71
N ARG A 543 5.09 -20.66 10.61
CA ARG A 543 5.02 -20.30 12.03
C ARG A 543 6.34 -20.45 12.78
N GLY A 544 7.45 -20.75 12.08
CA GLY A 544 8.80 -20.76 12.64
C GLY A 544 9.04 -21.96 13.55
N LYS A 545 8.48 -23.12 13.20
CA LYS A 545 8.64 -24.36 13.99
C LYS A 545 9.94 -25.10 13.66
N GLY A 546 10.74 -24.60 12.71
CA GLY A 546 12.01 -25.19 12.30
C GLY A 546 11.84 -26.49 11.50
N ASP A 547 10.70 -26.66 10.84
CA ASP A 547 10.32 -27.86 10.08
C ASP A 547 10.22 -27.65 8.57
N THR A 548 10.62 -26.49 8.03
CA THR A 548 10.75 -26.23 6.58
C THR A 548 11.54 -27.35 5.88
N PRO A 549 11.09 -27.89 4.73
CA PRO A 549 9.91 -27.51 3.93
C PRO A 549 8.59 -28.18 4.36
N ASN A 550 8.53 -28.91 5.48
CA ASN A 550 7.28 -29.46 6.03
C ASN A 550 6.54 -28.45 6.92
N SER A 551 6.70 -27.16 6.64
CA SER A 551 6.15 -26.06 7.44
C SER A 551 4.71 -25.70 7.07
N SER A 552 4.07 -24.88 7.90
CA SER A 552 2.73 -24.35 7.64
C SER A 552 2.53 -23.03 8.37
N ASP A 553 1.87 -22.09 7.68
CA ASP A 553 1.41 -20.81 8.23
C ASP A 553 0.23 -20.97 9.22
N GLY A 554 -0.18 -22.22 9.49
CA GLY A 554 -1.29 -22.59 10.36
C GLY A 554 -2.62 -22.75 9.62
N VAL A 555 -2.69 -22.42 8.33
CA VAL A 555 -3.86 -22.60 7.47
C VAL A 555 -3.49 -23.36 6.21
N VAL A 556 -2.38 -23.00 5.56
CA VAL A 556 -1.87 -23.63 4.35
C VAL A 556 -0.49 -24.20 4.64
N GLU A 557 -0.28 -25.44 4.21
CA GLU A 557 1.01 -26.12 4.30
C GLU A 557 1.92 -25.73 3.13
N TYR A 558 3.24 -25.70 3.38
CA TYR A 558 4.25 -25.32 2.39
C TYR A 558 4.12 -26.11 1.08
N TRP A 559 3.91 -27.43 1.12
CA TRP A 559 3.75 -28.26 -0.08
C TRP A 559 2.60 -27.80 -1.00
N SER A 560 1.60 -27.14 -0.44
CA SER A 560 0.48 -26.57 -1.18
C SER A 560 0.77 -25.17 -1.68
N SER A 561 1.52 -24.36 -0.93
CA SER A 561 1.90 -23.00 -1.34
C SER A 561 3.09 -22.91 -2.29
N HIS A 562 3.96 -23.90 -2.26
CA HIS A 562 5.11 -23.98 -3.16
C HIS A 562 4.67 -24.15 -4.62
N GLN A 563 5.35 -23.46 -5.54
CA GLN A 563 5.17 -23.61 -6.99
C GLN A 563 6.52 -23.76 -7.67
N ASP A 564 6.72 -24.92 -8.30
CA ASP A 564 7.92 -25.18 -9.11
C ASP A 564 8.09 -24.11 -10.18
N GLY A 565 9.33 -23.66 -10.41
CA GLY A 565 9.67 -22.66 -11.42
C GLY A 565 9.37 -21.21 -11.05
N ALA A 566 8.93 -20.93 -9.81
CA ALA A 566 8.82 -19.57 -9.31
C ALA A 566 10.18 -18.87 -9.42
N ALA A 567 10.18 -17.64 -9.91
CA ALA A 567 11.39 -16.85 -10.07
C ALA A 567 11.99 -16.42 -8.73
N SER A 568 11.17 -16.38 -7.67
CA SER A 568 11.62 -16.35 -6.29
C SER A 568 10.58 -16.97 -5.38
N GLU A 569 11.02 -17.52 -4.26
CA GLU A 569 10.17 -18.02 -3.19
C GLU A 569 10.70 -17.52 -1.85
N LEU A 570 9.86 -16.83 -1.10
CA LEU A 570 10.21 -16.23 0.18
C LEU A 570 9.38 -16.88 1.29
N ILE A 571 10.05 -17.48 2.27
CA ILE A 571 9.40 -18.03 3.46
C ILE A 571 9.42 -16.97 4.57
N VAL A 572 8.28 -16.69 5.19
CA VAL A 572 8.17 -15.61 6.15
C VAL A 572 7.80 -16.20 7.51
N PRO A 573 8.54 -15.89 8.60
CA PRO A 573 8.25 -16.40 9.95
C PRO A 573 7.00 -15.73 10.53
N THR A 574 5.82 -16.13 10.07
CA THR A 574 4.51 -15.55 10.36
C THR A 574 3.42 -16.61 10.29
N ASP A 575 2.28 -16.33 10.91
CA ASP A 575 1.04 -17.08 10.65
C ASP A 575 0.50 -16.80 9.23
N HIS A 576 -0.74 -17.20 8.92
CA HIS A 576 -1.37 -16.98 7.61
C HIS A 576 -1.45 -15.50 7.18
N GLY A 577 -1.08 -14.55 8.04
CA GLY A 577 -0.89 -13.14 7.77
C GLY A 577 0.43 -12.77 7.10
N ALA A 578 0.98 -13.54 6.16
CA ALA A 578 2.27 -13.25 5.52
C ALA A 578 2.38 -11.86 4.84
N TYR A 579 1.25 -11.28 4.42
CA TYR A 579 1.17 -9.91 3.94
C TYR A 579 1.49 -8.84 5.02
N LYS A 580 1.54 -9.21 6.30
CA LYS A 580 1.80 -8.35 7.46
C LYS A 580 3.24 -8.33 7.93
N SER A 581 4.20 -8.94 7.22
CA SER A 581 5.59 -9.00 7.67
C SER A 581 6.57 -8.07 6.91
N PRO A 582 6.58 -6.75 7.21
CA PRO A 582 7.65 -5.84 6.80
C PRO A 582 8.96 -5.98 7.60
N LEU A 583 8.92 -6.56 8.80
CA LEU A 583 9.97 -6.32 9.80
C LEU A 583 11.27 -7.09 9.55
N ALA A 584 11.21 -8.31 9.01
CA ALA A 584 12.42 -9.09 8.75
C ALA A 584 13.19 -8.58 7.52
N ILE A 585 12.48 -8.19 6.46
CA ILE A 585 13.07 -7.66 5.22
C ILE A 585 13.67 -6.28 5.47
N GLU A 586 12.94 -5.39 6.16
CA GLU A 586 13.47 -4.08 6.52
C GLU A 586 14.65 -4.19 7.49
N GLU A 587 14.66 -5.17 8.40
CA GLU A 587 15.81 -5.41 9.26
C GLU A 587 17.05 -5.90 8.50
N ILE A 588 16.88 -6.79 7.51
CA ILE A 588 17.99 -7.24 6.64
C ILE A 588 18.51 -6.09 5.76
N LYS A 589 17.62 -5.26 5.21
CA LYS A 589 18.02 -4.03 4.50
C LYS A 589 18.75 -3.05 5.43
N ARG A 590 18.27 -2.88 6.67
CA ARG A 590 18.91 -2.04 7.69
C ARG A 590 20.31 -2.56 8.03
N ILE A 591 20.48 -3.87 8.19
CA ILE A 591 21.78 -4.52 8.43
C ILE A 591 22.76 -4.20 7.31
N LYS A 592 22.31 -4.33 6.04
CA LYS A 592 23.15 -4.04 4.88
C LYS A 592 23.51 -2.55 4.78
N ALA A 593 22.54 -1.67 5.03
CA ALA A 593 22.76 -0.23 5.07
C ALA A 593 23.74 0.18 6.19
N HIS A 594 23.64 -0.42 7.38
CA HIS A 594 24.57 -0.20 8.49
C HIS A 594 25.99 -0.68 8.15
N TYR A 595 26.11 -1.88 7.56
CA TYR A 595 27.39 -2.41 7.10
C TYR A 595 28.08 -1.46 6.09
N ALA A 596 27.32 -0.92 5.13
CA ALA A 596 27.82 0.02 4.13
C ALA A 596 28.20 1.36 4.75
N LYS A 597 27.34 1.92 5.61
CA LYS A 597 27.59 3.17 6.34
C LYS A 597 28.89 3.09 7.14
N CYS A 598 29.11 2.02 7.91
CA CYS A 598 30.35 1.86 8.67
C CYS A 598 31.58 1.64 7.75
N ALA A 599 31.39 1.08 6.55
CA ALA A 599 32.48 0.98 5.57
C ALA A 599 32.94 2.38 5.13
N ASP A 600 31.99 3.27 4.87
CA ASP A 600 32.21 4.63 4.35
C ASP A 600 32.61 5.62 5.46
N GLU A 601 32.14 5.42 6.70
CA GLU A 601 32.45 6.27 7.85
C GLU A 601 33.91 6.20 8.30
N LYS A 602 34.72 5.29 7.73
CA LYS A 602 36.18 5.26 7.92
C LYS A 602 36.89 6.43 7.23
N TYR A 603 36.17 7.18 6.41
CA TYR A 603 36.70 8.30 5.66
C TYR A 603 36.03 9.62 6.07
N THR A 604 36.74 10.71 5.82
CA THR A 604 36.28 12.08 6.00
C THR A 604 35.60 12.60 4.74
N ALA A 605 34.89 13.73 4.86
CA ALA A 605 34.19 14.35 3.72
C ALA A 605 35.12 14.83 2.60
N ASP A 606 36.41 15.04 2.90
CA ASP A 606 37.49 15.34 1.94
C ASP A 606 38.26 14.09 1.48
N HIS A 607 37.63 12.92 1.62
CA HIS A 607 38.08 11.63 1.09
C HIS A 607 39.42 11.15 1.65
N GLN A 608 39.70 11.44 2.93
CA GLN A 608 40.86 10.93 3.65
C GLN A 608 40.47 9.83 4.63
N ARG A 609 41.37 8.87 4.89
CA ARG A 609 41.20 7.94 6.02
C ARG A 609 41.21 8.71 7.35
N ARG A 610 40.29 8.35 8.24
CA ARG A 610 40.27 8.83 9.63
C ARG A 610 41.45 8.30 10.45
N PRO A 611 41.72 8.88 11.64
CA PRO A 611 42.63 8.31 12.62
C PRO A 611 42.33 6.83 12.91
N GLN A 612 43.37 6.03 13.16
CA GLN A 612 43.23 4.58 13.26
C GLN A 612 42.37 4.14 14.45
N ASP A 613 42.37 4.89 15.55
CA ASP A 613 41.51 4.66 16.71
C ASP A 613 40.02 4.88 16.37
N GLU A 614 39.68 5.90 15.59
CA GLU A 614 38.32 6.08 15.05
C GLU A 614 37.95 4.94 14.08
N ILE A 615 38.87 4.56 13.17
CA ILE A 615 38.66 3.43 12.26
C ILE A 615 38.45 2.14 13.05
N ASN A 616 39.19 1.93 14.14
CA ASN A 616 39.05 0.74 14.99
C ASN A 616 37.66 0.70 15.63
N ALA A 617 37.10 1.83 16.06
CA ALA A 617 35.74 1.88 16.61
C ALA A 617 34.68 1.61 15.53
N VAL A 618 34.79 2.26 14.37
CA VAL A 618 33.83 2.08 13.26
C VAL A 618 33.91 0.68 12.66
N ALA A 619 35.11 0.09 12.54
CA ALA A 619 35.27 -1.29 12.07
C ALA A 619 34.71 -2.30 13.07
N TRP A 620 34.75 -2.00 14.38
CA TRP A 620 34.14 -2.85 15.39
C TRP A 620 32.62 -2.83 15.26
N ASP A 621 32.03 -1.65 15.09
CA ASP A 621 30.60 -1.49 14.80
C ASP A 621 30.20 -2.18 13.48
N GLN A 622 31.02 -2.03 12.42
CA GLN A 622 30.80 -2.76 11.17
C GLN A 622 30.85 -4.28 11.36
N SER A 623 31.72 -4.79 12.23
CA SER A 623 31.80 -6.23 12.53
C SER A 623 30.62 -6.72 13.38
N SER A 624 29.90 -5.82 14.08
CA SER A 624 28.81 -6.17 14.99
C SER A 624 27.59 -6.78 14.31
N VAL A 625 27.47 -6.60 12.98
CA VAL A 625 26.40 -7.21 12.18
C VAL A 625 26.66 -8.67 11.84
N PHE A 626 27.83 -9.23 12.18
CA PHE A 626 28.18 -10.61 11.88
C PHE A 626 27.92 -11.54 13.08
N THR A 627 27.60 -12.80 12.81
CA THR A 627 27.65 -13.86 13.83
C THR A 627 29.10 -14.11 14.26
N GLU A 628 29.32 -14.65 15.46
CA GLU A 628 30.68 -14.93 15.98
C GLU A 628 31.47 -15.87 15.05
N ASP A 629 30.77 -16.81 14.42
CA ASP A 629 31.27 -17.84 13.50
C ASP A 629 31.25 -17.43 12.02
N ALA A 630 30.95 -16.16 11.70
CA ALA A 630 30.70 -15.73 10.33
C ALA A 630 31.90 -15.91 9.38
N VAL A 631 31.63 -16.09 8.09
CA VAL A 631 32.65 -16.16 7.03
C VAL A 631 32.50 -15.00 6.07
N TRP A 632 33.55 -14.20 5.88
CA TRP A 632 33.63 -13.17 4.85
C TRP A 632 34.57 -13.62 3.74
N ASP A 633 34.05 -13.87 2.55
CA ASP A 633 34.80 -14.27 1.36
C ASP A 633 34.75 -13.15 0.32
N GLY A 634 35.82 -12.36 0.24
CA GLY A 634 35.98 -11.25 -0.69
C GLY A 634 36.55 -11.65 -2.05
N GLY A 635 36.68 -12.95 -2.35
CA GLY A 635 37.37 -13.43 -3.54
C GLY A 635 38.83 -12.98 -3.56
N SER A 636 39.19 -12.08 -4.48
CA SER A 636 40.56 -11.53 -4.56
C SER A 636 40.98 -10.71 -3.33
N PHE A 637 40.03 -10.33 -2.47
CA PHE A 637 40.31 -9.62 -1.22
C PHE A 637 40.50 -10.55 0.00
N GLY A 638 40.50 -11.86 -0.22
CA GLY A 638 40.75 -12.87 0.81
C GLY A 638 39.49 -13.39 1.50
N THR A 639 39.69 -14.41 2.34
CA THR A 639 38.63 -15.07 3.10
C THR A 639 38.97 -15.05 4.59
N PHE A 640 38.03 -14.63 5.43
CA PHE A 640 38.21 -14.48 6.87
C PHE A 640 37.08 -15.19 7.62
N THR A 641 37.42 -16.01 8.60
CA THR A 641 36.46 -16.79 9.41
C THR A 641 36.50 -16.33 10.86
N GLY A 642 35.33 -16.05 11.40
CA GLY A 642 35.11 -15.54 12.75
C GLY A 642 35.07 -14.01 12.80
N ARG A 643 34.18 -13.45 13.63
CA ARG A 643 33.95 -12.00 13.72
C ARG A 643 35.22 -11.20 14.00
N GLN A 644 36.12 -11.73 14.84
CA GLN A 644 37.40 -11.09 15.16
C GLN A 644 38.31 -10.97 13.92
N ALA A 645 38.41 -12.02 13.11
CA ALA A 645 39.22 -11.99 11.89
C ALA A 645 38.62 -11.03 10.84
N ILE A 646 37.29 -10.98 10.75
CA ILE A 646 36.57 -10.03 9.89
C ILE A 646 36.87 -8.59 10.35
N TYR A 647 36.76 -8.31 11.64
CA TYR A 647 37.11 -7.01 12.23
C TYR A 647 38.55 -6.59 11.90
N ASP A 648 39.52 -7.49 12.09
CA ASP A 648 40.93 -7.22 11.85
C ASP A 648 41.22 -6.89 10.37
N ASN A 649 40.48 -7.49 9.45
CA ASN A 649 40.52 -7.15 8.03
C ASN A 649 39.85 -5.79 7.75
N LEU A 650 38.64 -5.56 8.26
CA LEU A 650 37.85 -4.35 7.98
C LEU A 650 38.56 -3.05 8.39
N ARG A 651 39.39 -3.07 9.43
CA ARG A 651 40.18 -1.89 9.86
C ARG A 651 41.44 -1.61 9.02
N GLN A 652 41.88 -2.57 8.21
CA GLN A 652 43.13 -2.51 7.43
C GLN A 652 42.93 -2.36 5.92
N GLY A 653 41.71 -2.55 5.41
CA GLY A 653 41.41 -2.69 3.97
C GLY A 653 42.12 -1.72 3.01
N PRO A 654 42.30 -2.13 1.74
CA PRO A 654 43.28 -1.59 0.78
C PRO A 654 42.95 -0.19 0.23
N TRP A 655 42.01 0.52 0.85
CA TRP A 655 41.39 1.74 0.33
C TRP A 655 41.93 2.98 1.06
N LYS A 656 42.29 3.99 0.27
CA LYS A 656 42.53 5.36 0.70
C LYS A 656 41.21 6.11 0.87
N PHE A 657 40.23 5.80 0.02
CA PHE A 657 38.85 6.25 0.05
C PHE A 657 37.96 5.21 -0.64
N THR A 658 36.73 5.02 -0.18
CA THR A 658 35.72 4.24 -0.90
C THR A 658 34.31 4.63 -0.47
N VAL A 659 33.34 4.44 -1.37
CA VAL A 659 31.89 4.58 -1.14
C VAL A 659 31.20 3.32 -1.65
N HIS A 660 30.40 2.68 -0.80
CA HIS A 660 29.73 1.42 -1.12
C HIS A 660 28.23 1.62 -1.35
N MET A 661 27.76 1.33 -2.56
CA MET A 661 26.34 1.33 -2.90
C MET A 661 25.87 -0.10 -3.12
N TYR A 662 25.11 -0.65 -2.18
CA TYR A 662 24.43 -1.93 -2.35
C TYR A 662 23.03 -1.69 -2.91
N VAL A 663 22.80 -2.21 -4.10
CA VAL A 663 21.57 -1.97 -4.86
C VAL A 663 20.94 -3.29 -5.29
N MET A 664 19.65 -3.22 -5.65
CA MET A 664 18.85 -4.35 -6.14
C MET A 664 18.79 -5.53 -5.15
N PRO A 665 18.26 -5.33 -3.92
CA PRO A 665 18.12 -6.41 -2.94
C PRO A 665 17.20 -7.52 -3.46
N LEU A 666 17.68 -8.75 -3.39
CA LEU A 666 16.87 -9.96 -3.43
C LEU A 666 17.06 -10.67 -2.09
N ILE A 667 16.06 -10.65 -1.22
CA ILE A 667 16.15 -11.17 0.14
C ILE A 667 15.10 -12.26 0.34
N GLU A 668 15.56 -13.45 0.74
CA GLU A 668 14.73 -14.60 1.06
C GLU A 668 14.95 -14.96 2.53
N VAL A 669 13.96 -14.72 3.38
CA VAL A 669 13.95 -15.17 4.78
C VAL A 669 13.48 -16.64 4.82
N ASP A 670 13.97 -17.41 5.79
CA ASP A 670 13.52 -18.77 6.13
C ASP A 670 13.73 -18.99 7.64
N GLY A 671 12.66 -18.81 8.42
CA GLY A 671 12.67 -18.95 9.88
C GLY A 671 13.66 -17.98 10.56
N ASP A 672 14.66 -18.56 11.23
CA ASP A 672 15.78 -17.84 11.86
C ASP A 672 17.02 -17.77 10.95
N THR A 673 16.86 -18.02 9.65
CA THR A 673 17.90 -17.82 8.63
C THR A 673 17.38 -17.00 7.45
N ALA A 674 18.27 -16.42 6.65
CA ALA A 674 17.88 -15.75 5.42
C ALA A 674 19.03 -15.79 4.40
N THR A 675 18.74 -15.56 3.13
CA THR A 675 19.73 -15.28 2.10
C THR A 675 19.48 -13.90 1.48
N GLY A 676 20.54 -13.27 1.00
CA GLY A 676 20.49 -11.98 0.35
C GLY A 676 21.40 -11.97 -0.87
N SER A 677 20.93 -11.42 -1.98
CA SER A 677 21.77 -11.11 -3.14
C SER A 677 21.70 -9.62 -3.43
N TRP A 678 22.87 -9.03 -3.63
CA TRP A 678 23.05 -7.62 -3.90
C TRP A 678 23.96 -7.43 -5.11
N VAL A 679 23.79 -6.30 -5.78
CA VAL A 679 24.84 -5.76 -6.64
C VAL A 679 25.51 -4.65 -5.86
N ILE A 680 26.82 -4.76 -5.68
CA ILE A 680 27.61 -3.65 -5.14
C ILE A 680 28.16 -2.84 -6.30
N TRP A 681 27.96 -1.53 -6.23
CA TRP A 681 28.69 -0.52 -6.97
C TRP A 681 29.56 0.22 -5.97
N GLU A 682 30.87 0.12 -6.16
CA GLU A 682 31.85 0.71 -5.28
C GLU A 682 32.72 1.66 -6.09
N THR A 683 32.96 2.85 -5.56
CA THR A 683 33.91 3.80 -6.12
C THR A 683 34.94 4.10 -5.07
N GLY A 684 36.23 4.07 -5.43
CA GLY A 684 37.27 4.24 -4.44
C GLY A 684 38.64 4.50 -5.03
N THR A 685 39.61 4.73 -4.15
CA THR A 685 41.01 4.93 -4.48
C THR A 685 41.84 3.93 -3.70
N LEU A 686 42.63 3.11 -4.39
CA LEU A 686 43.51 2.11 -3.76
C LEU A 686 44.73 2.79 -3.11
N SER A 687 45.09 2.35 -1.89
CA SER A 687 46.15 2.96 -1.07
C SER A 687 47.55 2.83 -1.68
N GLU A 688 47.91 1.68 -2.25
CA GLU A 688 49.29 1.42 -2.71
C GLU A 688 49.69 2.28 -3.92
N LYS A 689 48.77 2.55 -4.84
CA LYS A 689 49.06 3.15 -6.15
C LYS A 689 48.28 4.44 -6.41
N ASP A 690 47.62 4.98 -5.40
CA ASP A 690 46.72 6.15 -5.48
C ASP A 690 45.80 6.11 -6.71
N THR A 691 45.24 4.92 -6.96
CA THR A 691 44.57 4.61 -8.22
C THR A 691 43.06 4.65 -8.05
N PRO A 692 42.35 5.57 -8.72
CA PRO A 692 40.91 5.66 -8.64
C PRO A 692 40.27 4.55 -9.49
N VAL A 693 39.36 3.79 -8.88
CA VAL A 693 38.69 2.65 -9.50
C VAL A 693 37.18 2.67 -9.30
N PHE A 694 36.48 2.11 -10.27
CA PHE A 694 35.09 1.70 -10.19
C PHE A 694 35.04 0.18 -10.10
N LEU A 695 34.38 -0.36 -9.07
CA LEU A 695 34.18 -1.80 -8.86
C LEU A 695 32.69 -2.13 -8.92
N ALA A 696 32.37 -3.21 -9.63
CA ALA A 696 31.06 -3.83 -9.56
C ALA A 696 31.19 -5.31 -9.22
N ALA A 697 30.44 -5.77 -8.23
CA ALA A 697 30.41 -7.18 -7.84
C ALA A 697 29.00 -7.67 -7.52
N LYS A 698 28.81 -8.99 -7.62
CA LYS A 698 27.66 -9.66 -6.99
C LYS A 698 28.05 -9.98 -5.55
N VAL A 699 27.20 -9.68 -4.59
CA VAL A 699 27.40 -10.06 -3.18
C VAL A 699 26.26 -10.96 -2.76
N GLU A 700 26.61 -12.17 -2.36
CA GLU A 700 25.69 -13.20 -1.85
C GLU A 700 25.92 -13.32 -0.35
N GLU A 701 24.84 -13.27 0.42
CA GLU A 701 24.87 -13.25 1.88
C GLU A 701 23.95 -14.30 2.44
N GLU A 702 24.37 -14.88 3.56
CA GLU A 702 23.53 -15.69 4.42
C GLU A 702 23.41 -14.97 5.77
N TYR A 703 22.23 -15.03 6.37
CA TYR A 703 21.93 -14.43 7.66
C TYR A 703 21.42 -15.50 8.62
N ARG A 704 21.67 -15.30 9.92
CA ARG A 704 21.11 -16.07 11.02
C ARG A 704 20.56 -15.13 12.08
N LYS A 705 19.41 -15.46 12.64
CA LYS A 705 18.84 -14.78 13.80
C LYS A 705 19.43 -15.37 15.07
N VAL A 706 20.13 -14.54 15.84
CA VAL A 706 20.76 -14.91 17.11
C VAL A 706 20.19 -13.99 18.19
N ASP A 707 19.62 -14.58 19.25
CA ASP A 707 18.97 -13.86 20.35
C ASP A 707 17.93 -12.81 19.88
N GLY A 708 17.16 -13.16 18.84
CA GLY A 708 16.13 -12.30 18.28
C GLY A 708 16.64 -11.23 17.31
N ARG A 709 17.96 -11.13 17.05
CA ARG A 709 18.59 -10.18 16.12
C ARG A 709 19.10 -10.88 14.86
N TRP A 710 18.81 -10.32 13.69
CA TRP A 710 19.39 -10.78 12.43
C TRP A 710 20.87 -10.39 12.34
N LEU A 711 21.73 -11.32 11.94
CA LEU A 711 23.16 -11.13 11.75
C LEU A 711 23.62 -11.85 10.48
N ILE A 712 24.66 -11.35 9.84
CA ILE A 712 25.30 -11.95 8.67
C ILE A 712 26.15 -13.15 9.13
N SER A 713 25.82 -14.35 8.66
CA SER A 713 26.62 -15.56 8.90
C SER A 713 27.60 -15.83 7.77
N ARG A 714 27.33 -15.36 6.55
CA ARG A 714 28.25 -15.48 5.42
C ARG A 714 28.13 -14.29 4.47
N ILE A 715 29.25 -13.82 3.95
CA ILE A 715 29.35 -12.97 2.76
C ILE A 715 30.22 -13.68 1.74
N ARG A 716 29.78 -13.66 0.49
CA ARG A 716 30.58 -14.01 -0.68
C ARG A 716 30.49 -12.90 -1.73
N GLN A 717 31.60 -12.27 -2.03
CA GLN A 717 31.71 -11.28 -3.09
C GLN A 717 32.35 -11.89 -4.34
N THR A 718 31.67 -11.76 -5.47
CA THR A 718 32.18 -12.16 -6.78
C THR A 718 32.32 -10.91 -7.67
N ASN A 719 33.56 -10.44 -7.82
CA ASN A 719 33.89 -9.28 -8.65
C ASN A 719 33.51 -9.54 -10.11
N ARG A 720 32.72 -8.65 -10.71
CA ARG A 720 32.44 -8.66 -12.15
C ARG A 720 33.52 -7.91 -12.90
N TYR A 721 33.83 -6.70 -12.43
CA TYR A 721 34.94 -5.89 -12.93
C TYR A 721 35.39 -4.90 -11.87
N MET A 722 36.66 -4.49 -11.99
CA MET A 722 37.23 -3.33 -11.32
C MET A 722 38.03 -2.59 -12.39
N THR A 723 37.73 -1.32 -12.65
CA THR A 723 38.31 -0.56 -13.77
C THR A 723 38.75 0.82 -13.30
N ARG A 724 39.81 1.36 -13.90
CA ARG A 724 40.28 2.72 -13.57
C ARG A 724 39.33 3.78 -14.10
N PHE A 725 39.15 4.87 -13.36
CA PHE A 725 38.31 6.01 -13.78
C PHE A 725 38.86 6.77 -15.00
N ASP A 726 40.17 6.77 -15.20
CA ASP A 726 40.85 7.49 -16.28
C ASP A 726 40.89 6.71 -17.61
N THR A 727 40.33 5.49 -17.63
CA THR A 727 40.39 4.61 -18.79
C THR A 727 38.98 4.37 -19.34
N PRO A 728 38.71 4.67 -20.63
CA PRO A 728 37.41 4.41 -21.23
C PRO A 728 37.03 2.91 -21.16
N TRP A 729 35.77 2.63 -20.84
CA TRP A 729 35.27 1.26 -20.70
C TRP A 729 35.31 0.45 -22.00
N SER A 730 35.39 1.13 -23.16
CA SER A 730 35.57 0.51 -24.47
C SER A 730 36.98 -0.03 -24.71
N VAL A 731 37.98 0.45 -23.96
CA VAL A 731 39.39 0.06 -24.08
C VAL A 731 39.70 -1.13 -23.19
N ASN A 732 39.21 -1.13 -21.95
CA ASN A 732 39.42 -2.23 -21.00
C ASN A 732 38.18 -3.12 -20.90
N LYS A 733 37.98 -3.97 -21.91
CA LYS A 733 36.81 -4.86 -22.03
C LYS A 733 36.83 -5.94 -20.95
N ASN A 734 36.21 -5.68 -19.80
CA ASN A 734 35.93 -6.67 -18.76
C ASN A 734 37.17 -7.46 -18.28
N ALA A 735 38.40 -6.94 -18.43
CA ALA A 735 39.54 -7.58 -17.82
C ALA A 735 39.42 -7.39 -16.30
N PRO A 736 39.37 -8.45 -15.49
CA PRO A 736 39.39 -8.30 -14.04
C PRO A 736 40.73 -7.65 -13.67
N PHE A 737 40.70 -6.39 -13.25
CA PHE A 737 41.85 -5.77 -12.59
C PHE A 737 42.08 -6.53 -11.28
N GLN A 738 43.22 -7.20 -11.18
CA GLN A 738 43.71 -7.76 -9.93
C GLN A 738 44.38 -6.61 -9.15
N PRO A 739 44.01 -6.36 -7.88
CA PRO A 739 44.56 -5.28 -7.05
C PRO A 739 46.09 -5.14 -7.13
#